data_AF-A0A7J3VAY8-F1
#
_entry.id   AF-A0A7J3VAY8-F1
#
_cell.length_a   1.000
_cell.length_b   1.000
_cell.length_c   1.000
_cell.angle_alpha   90.00
_cell.angle_beta   90.00
_cell.angle_gamma   90.00
#
_symmetry.space_group_name_H-M   'P 1'
#
loop_
_entity.id
_entity.type
_entity.pdbx_description
1 polymer ?
#
loop_
_entity_poly.entity_id
_entity_poly.type
_entity_poly.pdbx_seq_one_letter_code
_entity_poly.pdbx_strand_id
1 'polypeptide(L)'
;MIERKSVGMVVSSPSTSEFEFKCFGPIRNNDFVEVYHDGRWYVFFVKSLRREGEDLYASCTCLGRPPDTPLKIGLEVYAASEDNIRRTLGLTADYSKSVYLGMLRNYNVKVYIPIDRLNRVFIVGKPGSGKSYTAGVLIEELLKKNIPIIIIDVHGEYSSLKVAAKSGCVEFDVNPVSYVDKIIEFGDKRFNVAANIDISYLNEVSAEDLVLTGKCVIINLRGLDSDEQASMVASVVNKLLDAAIARKVPPFYLVLDEAHRFIGREKSESQIVLRRFSQEGRKFGANLIVISQRPQLLDTTVRSLSGTWIIHRLSDPNDISLAVESGGLGRGWEDSIVWLGTGECIVTGEAVDRIPYIVRVRCRETIHGGAGFNPLDYISEDSLRSAEVKWRGLIKLGVIPKTVEIAVKPKISPLINQYYLPVKFDLTFVSSNLSSRFPFKFDFNSITLNYYPALDIKAIINVKRSKPNVEFSDEYRVLIPLSNVSGELDYNSNKAYDVTFFDERELSVSPLNFDKVTYRNPDIDLSSLNSYEKIIKDFKKFLSLKLSYKLHYSTKFKVYSKCNESLEEFKSRLREVGKEIFDSKCRRVVERYEAKISKHNAIIKSLRDEIKVKVQSAKRLISTINDLKNKLRGLDPSSREYISISSKIQSLEDRLSKLSKMVSESNSELEYREKIVEDLKREMGNKLKKLKSEFEDLGEFKTVIITLGGKDVDVEYVRLIWVPIFDGYVKISFKDLERNLSFHWNGYNGVGVYGKCDVCGSQMTSPDSLEFCNLCLSPLCLEHSLKCSVCGIIVCPEHSFKCDVCGKILCVNEKSYVCSICGRKLCSDCVKHCVKCGSEVAYCDKHIRVCGDCGKSYCETHYFEHLSKCGDCGRNVCGESIVHCEICSKPLCGNCIHKCGVCGRVVCRDHAWKCSICGVEFCNNEEKHVCSICGRIVCDKHAYKCPSCGREICTHHVKICPNCGRRVCESCIITVKRLFRYKTGCKLCLKP
;
A
#
# COMPACT_ATOMS: atom_id res chain seq x y z
N MET A 1 18.79 67.07 42.76
CA MET A 1 18.34 66.38 43.98
C MET A 1 16.83 66.34 43.91
N ILE A 2 16.23 65.16 43.77
CA ILE A 2 14.77 65.01 43.85
C ILE A 2 14.43 65.07 45.35
N GLU A 3 13.64 66.05 45.78
CA GLU A 3 13.11 66.10 47.15
C GLU A 3 12.33 64.81 47.43
N ARG A 4 12.88 63.94 48.28
CA ARG A 4 12.17 62.74 48.75
C ARG A 4 11.11 63.21 49.73
N LYS A 5 9.84 63.07 49.36
CA LYS A 5 8.73 63.35 50.29
C LYS A 5 8.67 62.27 51.37
N SER A 6 8.67 62.70 52.63
CA SER A 6 8.45 61.80 53.76
C SER A 6 7.04 61.19 53.68
N VAL A 7 6.95 59.89 53.96
CA VAL A 7 5.70 59.12 54.02
C VAL A 7 5.21 58.93 55.46
N GLY A 8 6.00 59.37 56.44
CA GLY A 8 5.66 59.26 57.86
C GLY A 8 6.85 59.54 58.78
N MET A 9 6.63 59.38 60.08
CA MET A 9 7.64 59.68 61.10
C MET A 9 7.68 58.60 62.19
N VAL A 10 8.87 58.17 62.58
CA VAL A 10 9.09 57.13 63.60
C VAL A 10 8.50 57.58 64.94
N VAL A 11 7.59 56.79 65.50
CA VAL A 11 6.95 57.06 66.81
C VAL A 11 7.40 56.09 67.90
N SER A 12 7.87 54.91 67.53
CA SER A 12 8.37 53.88 68.46
C SER A 12 9.42 53.00 67.77
N SER A 13 10.46 52.57 68.49
CA SER A 13 11.46 51.60 68.00
C SER A 13 11.78 50.60 69.11
N PRO A 14 10.91 49.60 69.34
CA PRO A 14 11.07 48.66 70.45
C PRO A 14 12.34 47.78 70.34
N SER A 15 12.91 47.65 69.15
CA SER A 15 14.20 46.97 68.94
C SER A 15 15.00 47.64 67.81
N THR A 16 16.20 47.12 67.53
CA THR A 16 17.00 47.51 66.36
C THR A 16 16.39 47.02 65.05
N SER A 17 15.54 46.00 65.09
CA SER A 17 14.95 45.37 63.91
C SER A 17 13.47 45.68 63.71
N GLU A 18 12.81 46.36 64.64
CA GLU A 18 11.39 46.69 64.54
C GLU A 18 11.13 48.11 65.00
N PHE A 19 10.25 48.81 64.27
CA PHE A 19 9.80 50.16 64.62
C PHE A 19 8.36 50.39 64.15
N GLU A 20 7.71 51.39 64.71
CA GLU A 20 6.39 51.87 64.31
C GLU A 20 6.49 53.34 63.91
N PHE A 21 5.78 53.72 62.84
CA PHE A 21 5.72 55.10 62.38
C PHE A 21 4.30 55.55 62.10
N LYS A 22 4.03 56.84 62.33
CA LYS A 22 2.78 57.49 61.95
C LYS A 22 2.83 57.85 60.47
N CYS A 23 1.88 57.36 59.67
CA CYS A 23 1.84 57.57 58.23
C CYS A 23 1.28 58.96 57.89
N PHE A 24 1.95 59.67 56.99
CA PHE A 24 1.47 60.95 56.42
C PHE A 24 0.91 60.80 55.00
N GLY A 25 1.18 59.67 54.35
CA GLY A 25 0.74 59.35 53.00
C GLY A 25 0.20 57.92 52.88
N PRO A 26 -0.23 57.51 51.67
CA PRO A 26 -0.75 56.17 51.44
C PRO A 26 0.37 55.12 51.61
N ILE A 27 0.23 54.26 52.61
CA ILE A 27 1.09 53.10 52.85
C ILE A 27 0.21 51.85 52.92
N ARG A 28 0.69 50.74 52.36
CA ARG A 28 0.01 49.45 52.38
C ARG A 28 0.84 48.40 53.13
N ASN A 29 0.17 47.34 53.58
CA ASN A 29 0.87 46.14 54.05
C ASN A 29 1.78 45.60 52.94
N ASN A 30 2.97 45.16 53.32
CA ASN A 30 4.03 44.64 52.44
C ASN A 30 4.77 45.68 51.58
N ASP A 31 4.54 46.98 51.77
CA ASP A 31 5.35 48.02 51.13
C ASP A 31 6.74 48.13 51.80
N PHE A 32 7.70 48.67 51.05
CA PHE A 32 9.06 48.94 51.51
C PHE A 32 9.24 50.43 51.82
N VAL A 33 9.74 50.70 53.02
CA VAL A 33 10.12 52.04 53.47
C VAL A 33 11.59 52.09 53.82
N GLU A 34 12.19 53.27 53.81
CA GLU A 34 13.58 53.46 54.20
C GLU A 34 13.75 54.60 55.19
N VAL A 35 14.68 54.41 56.13
CA VAL A 35 15.03 55.38 57.16
C VAL A 35 16.54 55.57 57.12
N TYR A 36 16.97 56.82 57.12
CA TYR A 36 18.39 57.16 57.25
C TYR A 36 18.78 57.23 58.72
N HIS A 37 19.67 56.34 59.14
CA HIS A 37 20.11 56.25 60.54
C HIS A 37 21.59 55.85 60.57
N ASP A 38 22.35 56.31 61.57
CA ASP A 38 23.78 55.98 61.75
C ASP A 38 24.62 56.03 60.45
N GLY A 39 24.41 57.06 59.62
CA GLY A 39 25.19 57.31 58.41
C GLY A 39 24.81 56.48 57.17
N ARG A 40 23.81 55.59 57.23
CA ARG A 40 23.36 54.77 56.10
C ARG A 40 21.83 54.64 56.00
N TRP A 41 21.35 54.27 54.82
CA TRP A 41 19.94 53.95 54.59
C TRP A 41 19.65 52.51 54.98
N TYR A 42 18.59 52.32 55.76
CA TYR A 42 18.04 51.00 56.09
C TYR A 42 16.67 50.85 55.47
N VAL A 43 16.43 49.70 54.85
CA VAL A 43 15.13 49.37 54.27
C VAL A 43 14.36 48.53 55.27
N PHE A 44 13.08 48.82 55.42
CA PHE A 44 12.16 48.11 56.29
C PHE A 44 10.91 47.71 55.51
N PHE A 45 10.30 46.61 55.94
CA PHE A 45 9.07 46.07 55.38
C PHE A 45 7.90 46.37 56.30
N VAL A 46 6.82 46.90 55.74
CA VAL A 46 5.58 47.17 56.48
C VAL A 46 4.86 45.86 56.77
N LYS A 47 4.91 45.42 58.03
CA LYS A 47 4.35 44.15 58.52
C LYS A 47 2.85 44.24 58.72
N SER A 48 2.38 45.33 59.32
CA SER A 48 0.95 45.54 59.58
C SER A 48 0.63 47.03 59.70
N LEU A 49 -0.64 47.35 59.45
CA LEU A 49 -1.22 48.68 59.60
C LEU A 49 -2.29 48.64 60.70
N ARG A 50 -2.27 49.64 61.57
CA ARG A 50 -3.25 49.85 62.63
C ARG A 50 -3.76 51.28 62.54
N ARG A 51 -5.07 51.46 62.70
CA ARG A 51 -5.71 52.78 62.75
C ARG A 51 -6.10 53.11 64.18
N GLU A 52 -5.69 54.27 64.67
CA GLU A 52 -6.08 54.79 65.99
C GLU A 52 -6.64 56.21 65.79
N GLY A 53 -7.96 56.36 65.93
CA GLY A 53 -8.65 57.60 65.60
C GLY A 53 -8.57 57.93 64.10
N GLU A 54 -8.14 59.14 63.75
CA GLU A 54 -7.92 59.57 62.37
C GLU A 54 -6.55 59.16 61.81
N ASP A 55 -5.63 58.78 62.69
CA ASP A 55 -4.23 58.50 62.36
C ASP A 55 -4.01 57.03 61.97
N LEU A 56 -3.10 56.82 61.01
CA LEU A 56 -2.67 55.49 60.56
C LEU A 56 -1.23 55.25 61.03
N TYR A 57 -1.01 54.10 61.64
CA TYR A 57 0.30 53.64 62.12
C TYR A 57 0.72 52.38 61.37
N ALA A 58 2.00 52.33 61.02
CA ALA A 58 2.61 51.19 60.34
C ALA A 58 3.68 50.57 61.21
N SER A 59 3.54 49.28 61.48
CA SER A 59 4.58 48.47 62.12
C SER A 59 5.52 47.91 61.05
N CYS A 60 6.82 48.08 61.26
CA CYS A 60 7.86 47.77 60.30
C CYS A 60 8.92 46.86 60.88
N THR A 61 9.46 45.99 60.03
CA THR A 61 10.60 45.11 60.36
C THR A 61 11.77 45.39 59.43
N CYS A 62 12.98 45.48 59.97
CA CYS A 62 14.20 45.78 59.24
C CYS A 62 14.55 44.65 58.28
N LEU A 63 14.96 45.02 57.08
CA LEU A 63 15.41 44.10 56.05
C LEU A 63 16.94 44.08 56.00
N GLY A 64 17.52 42.89 56.13
CA GLY A 64 18.96 42.70 56.15
C GLY A 64 19.58 42.88 57.54
N ARG A 65 20.79 43.45 57.61
CA ARG A 65 21.48 43.69 58.88
C ARG A 65 20.82 44.89 59.59
N PRO A 66 20.28 44.72 60.81
CA PRO A 66 19.66 45.82 61.53
C PRO A 66 20.71 46.89 61.87
N PRO A 67 20.29 48.14 62.09
CA PRO A 67 21.16 49.15 62.69
C PRO A 67 21.78 48.66 63.99
N ASP A 68 22.99 49.12 64.27
CA ASP A 68 23.70 48.73 65.49
C ASP A 68 23.03 49.37 66.75
N THR A 69 22.19 50.40 66.56
CA THR A 69 21.35 51.03 67.59
C THR A 69 19.87 51.16 67.15
N PRO A 70 18.88 51.14 68.05
CA PRO A 70 17.48 51.36 67.70
C PRO A 70 17.25 52.71 67.01
N LEU A 71 16.22 52.81 66.16
CA LEU A 71 15.91 54.06 65.46
C LEU A 71 15.50 55.14 66.45
N LYS A 72 15.99 56.36 66.22
CA LYS A 72 15.58 57.52 67.03
C LYS A 72 14.12 57.90 66.70
N ILE A 73 13.35 58.20 67.75
CA ILE A 73 11.97 58.71 67.61
C ILE A 73 12.04 60.08 66.92
N GLY A 74 11.12 60.34 65.99
CA GLY A 74 11.05 61.58 65.21
C GLY A 74 11.81 61.54 63.88
N LEU A 75 12.50 60.45 63.54
CA LEU A 75 13.12 60.30 62.22
C LEU A 75 12.07 60.25 61.10
N GLU A 76 12.35 60.92 59.99
CA GLU A 76 11.52 60.85 58.80
C GLU A 76 11.67 59.48 58.11
N VAL A 77 10.52 58.92 57.73
CA VAL A 77 10.40 57.68 56.97
C VAL A 77 10.10 58.04 55.52
N TYR A 78 10.79 57.41 54.57
CA TYR A 78 10.59 57.63 53.14
C TYR A 78 10.14 56.33 52.45
N ALA A 79 9.50 56.45 51.30
CA ALA A 79 9.31 55.28 50.43
C ALA A 79 10.67 54.76 49.96
N ALA A 80 10.89 53.44 50.02
CA ALA A 80 12.18 52.86 49.65
C ALA A 80 12.48 53.06 48.16
N SER A 81 13.71 53.45 47.82
CA SER A 81 14.11 53.60 46.42
C SER A 81 14.34 52.24 45.76
N GLU A 82 14.08 52.12 44.45
CA GLU A 82 14.26 50.85 43.72
C GLU A 82 15.68 50.26 43.89
N ASP A 83 16.71 51.10 43.86
CA ASP A 83 18.10 50.68 44.04
C ASP A 83 18.39 50.10 45.43
N ASN A 84 17.73 50.64 46.48
CA ASN A 84 17.89 50.16 47.85
C ASN A 84 17.07 48.89 48.06
N ILE A 85 15.86 48.80 47.49
CA ILE A 85 15.04 47.58 47.49
C ILE A 85 15.81 46.43 46.83
N ARG A 86 16.39 46.65 45.64
CA ARG A 86 17.15 45.61 44.92
C ARG A 86 18.35 45.12 45.72
N ARG A 87 19.15 46.03 46.28
CA ARG A 87 20.33 45.68 47.09
C ARG A 87 19.94 44.92 48.36
N THR A 88 18.90 45.35 49.07
CA THR A 88 18.52 44.75 50.34
C THR A 88 17.82 43.40 50.18
N LEU A 89 17.01 43.22 49.13
CA LEU A 89 16.36 41.94 48.83
C LEU A 89 17.27 40.93 48.11
N GLY A 90 18.53 41.29 47.85
CA GLY A 90 19.47 40.42 47.12
C GLY A 90 19.13 40.26 45.63
N LEU A 91 18.31 41.15 45.06
CA LEU A 91 17.93 41.16 43.64
C LEU A 91 19.01 41.81 42.75
N THR A 92 20.28 41.53 43.07
CA THR A 92 21.47 41.96 42.31
C THR A 92 22.06 40.81 41.51
N ALA A 93 21.27 39.77 41.27
CA ALA A 93 21.73 38.54 40.65
C ALA A 93 22.15 38.74 39.19
N ASP A 94 23.16 37.98 38.77
CA ASP A 94 23.60 37.92 37.38
C ASP A 94 22.46 37.38 36.50
N TYR A 95 21.99 38.20 35.55
CA TYR A 95 20.91 37.86 34.63
C TYR A 95 21.22 36.59 33.81
N SER A 96 22.49 36.30 33.55
CA SER A 96 22.90 35.13 32.78
C SER A 96 22.68 33.81 33.55
N LYS A 97 22.71 33.84 34.89
CA LYS A 97 22.60 32.67 35.78
C LYS A 97 21.33 32.63 36.64
N SER A 98 20.36 33.47 36.30
CA SER A 98 19.11 33.61 37.04
C SER A 98 17.90 33.41 36.13
N VAL A 99 16.76 33.04 36.72
CA VAL A 99 15.46 32.97 36.04
C VAL A 99 14.64 34.21 36.33
N TYR A 100 14.02 34.78 35.29
CA TYR A 100 13.13 35.92 35.44
C TYR A 100 11.71 35.48 35.76
N LEU A 101 11.28 35.67 37.01
CA LEU A 101 9.97 35.24 37.48
C LEU A 101 8.87 36.28 37.21
N GLY A 102 9.18 37.56 37.32
CA GLY A 102 8.20 38.64 37.22
C GLY A 102 8.63 39.91 37.93
N MET A 103 7.68 40.71 38.39
CA MET A 103 7.94 41.98 39.07
C MET A 103 7.52 41.95 40.53
N LEU A 104 8.24 42.68 41.37
CA LEU A 104 7.87 42.87 42.77
C LEU A 104 6.51 43.59 42.85
N ARG A 105 5.61 43.11 43.71
CA ARG A 105 4.27 43.69 43.85
C ARG A 105 4.36 45.18 44.22
N ASN A 106 3.63 46.03 43.50
CA ASN A 106 3.62 47.50 43.63
C ASN A 106 4.89 48.25 43.19
N TYR A 107 5.94 47.57 42.69
CA TYR A 107 7.19 48.21 42.26
C TYR A 107 7.61 47.76 40.86
N ASN A 108 8.28 48.62 40.09
CA ASN A 108 8.83 48.27 38.77
C ASN A 108 10.19 47.56 38.87
N VAL A 109 10.31 46.64 39.84
CA VAL A 109 11.54 45.90 40.13
C VAL A 109 11.41 44.48 39.61
N LYS A 110 12.19 44.14 38.58
CA LYS A 110 12.26 42.77 38.05
C LYS A 110 12.90 41.83 39.08
N VAL A 111 12.27 40.69 39.30
CA VAL A 111 12.70 39.65 40.24
C VAL A 111 13.39 38.54 39.45
N TYR A 112 14.70 38.46 39.64
CA TYR A 112 15.55 37.39 39.10
C TYR A 112 15.97 36.46 40.23
N ILE A 113 15.66 35.18 40.09
CA ILE A 113 16.03 34.17 41.11
C ILE A 113 17.23 33.36 40.59
N PRO A 114 18.34 33.31 41.33
CA PRO A 114 19.50 32.48 40.97
C PRO A 114 19.14 31.00 40.84
N ILE A 115 19.66 30.33 39.80
CA ILE A 115 19.34 28.91 39.50
C ILE A 115 19.89 27.96 40.59
N ASP A 116 21.01 28.30 41.21
CA ASP A 116 21.60 27.54 42.33
C ASP A 116 20.74 27.56 43.60
N ARG A 117 19.80 28.51 43.71
CA ARG A 117 18.78 28.59 44.76
C ARG A 117 17.46 27.88 44.39
N LEU A 118 17.39 27.25 43.21
CA LEU A 118 16.20 26.58 42.69
C LEU A 118 16.32 25.05 42.64
N ASN A 119 17.22 24.44 43.41
CA ASN A 119 17.42 22.98 43.36
C ASN A 119 16.15 22.15 43.69
N ARG A 120 15.29 22.66 44.58
CA ARG A 120 14.04 22.02 44.98
C ARG A 120 12.96 23.07 45.17
N VAL A 121 12.09 23.21 44.19
CA VAL A 121 11.04 24.23 44.16
C VAL A 121 9.69 23.58 44.43
N PHE A 122 8.91 24.19 45.31
CA PHE A 122 7.58 23.75 45.65
C PHE A 122 6.55 24.83 45.30
N ILE A 123 5.63 24.53 44.39
CA ILE A 123 4.63 25.47 43.88
C ILE A 123 3.25 25.03 44.35
N VAL A 124 2.60 25.87 45.16
CA VAL A 124 1.31 25.54 45.80
C VAL A 124 0.28 26.65 45.62
N GLY A 125 -1.00 26.31 45.74
CA GLY A 125 -2.11 27.23 45.50
C GLY A 125 -3.39 26.53 45.05
N LYS A 126 -4.55 27.19 45.19
CA LYS A 126 -5.84 26.65 44.72
C LYS A 126 -5.93 26.57 43.17
N PRO A 127 -6.84 25.79 42.57
CA PRO A 127 -7.12 25.84 41.13
C PRO A 127 -7.28 27.28 40.62
N GLY A 128 -6.70 27.59 39.46
CA GLY A 128 -6.80 28.92 38.83
C GLY A 128 -6.01 30.05 39.52
N SER A 129 -5.23 29.79 40.56
CA SER A 129 -4.40 30.81 41.23
C SER A 129 -3.14 31.22 40.47
N GLY A 130 -2.71 30.41 39.50
CA GLY A 130 -1.51 30.65 38.69
C GLY A 130 -0.38 29.63 38.83
N LYS A 131 -0.54 28.52 39.56
CA LYS A 131 0.52 27.51 39.77
C LYS A 131 1.18 26.97 38.48
N SER A 132 0.42 26.30 37.61
CA SER A 132 0.91 25.73 36.35
C SER A 132 1.41 26.83 35.40
N TYR A 133 0.85 28.04 35.53
CA TYR A 133 1.32 29.22 34.80
C TYR A 133 2.74 29.62 35.23
N THR A 134 2.98 29.72 36.54
CA THR A 134 4.30 30.01 37.12
C THR A 134 5.30 28.90 36.82
N ALA A 135 4.89 27.63 36.86
CA ALA A 135 5.72 26.51 36.43
C ALA A 135 6.14 26.67 34.96
N GLY A 136 5.19 27.03 34.08
CA GLY A 136 5.47 27.35 32.69
C GLY A 136 6.50 28.48 32.52
N VAL A 137 6.38 29.56 33.30
CA VAL A 137 7.36 30.66 33.31
C VAL A 137 8.76 30.16 33.71
N LEU A 138 8.86 29.34 34.75
CA LEU A 138 10.16 28.77 35.17
C LEU A 138 10.74 27.84 34.09
N ILE A 139 9.91 27.00 33.47
CA ILE A 139 10.32 26.08 32.40
C ILE A 139 10.85 26.86 31.18
N GLU A 140 10.17 27.94 30.77
CA GLU A 140 10.63 28.83 29.69
C GLU A 140 12.02 29.41 30.00
N GLU A 141 12.22 29.93 31.21
CA GLU A 141 13.52 30.48 31.61
C GLU A 141 14.62 29.41 31.65
N LEU A 142 14.33 28.22 32.18
CA LEU A 142 15.29 27.11 32.21
C LEU A 142 15.66 26.65 30.79
N LEU A 143 14.70 26.62 29.86
CA LEU A 143 14.96 26.28 28.44
C LEU A 143 15.81 27.33 27.72
N LYS A 144 15.69 28.62 28.07
CA LYS A 144 16.60 29.67 27.56
C LYS A 144 18.03 29.47 28.03
N LYS A 145 18.22 28.86 29.21
CA LYS A 145 19.53 28.52 29.77
C LYS A 145 20.06 27.17 29.32
N ASN A 146 19.37 26.51 28.38
CA ASN A 146 19.69 25.17 27.87
C ASN A 146 19.79 24.08 28.95
N ILE A 147 19.03 24.22 30.03
CA ILE A 147 18.98 23.21 31.10
C ILE A 147 18.00 22.10 30.69
N PRO A 148 18.38 20.81 30.79
CA PRO A 148 17.47 19.69 30.56
C PRO A 148 16.30 19.68 31.54
N ILE A 149 15.09 19.40 31.04
CA ILE A 149 13.87 19.35 31.84
C ILE A 149 13.09 18.08 31.49
N ILE A 150 12.55 17.39 32.49
CA ILE A 150 11.62 16.28 32.35
C ILE A 150 10.35 16.65 33.10
N ILE A 151 9.20 16.62 32.44
CA ILE A 151 7.90 16.95 33.01
C ILE A 151 7.06 15.68 33.07
N ILE A 152 6.59 15.33 34.26
CA ILE A 152 5.52 14.35 34.45
C ILE A 152 4.20 15.12 34.44
N ASP A 153 3.45 15.00 33.34
CA ASP A 153 2.24 15.76 33.07
C ASP A 153 1.00 14.86 33.16
N VAL A 154 0.20 15.05 34.21
CA VAL A 154 -1.01 14.23 34.47
C VAL A 154 -2.17 14.64 33.56
N HIS A 155 -2.25 15.92 33.21
CA HIS A 155 -3.43 16.53 32.57
C HIS A 155 -3.20 16.92 31.11
N GLY A 156 -1.96 16.89 30.63
CA GLY A 156 -1.57 17.28 29.28
C GLY A 156 -1.52 18.79 29.06
N GLU A 157 -1.25 19.58 30.12
CA GLU A 157 -1.25 21.05 30.04
C GLU A 157 0.04 21.61 29.41
N TYR A 158 1.15 20.89 29.52
CA TYR A 158 2.48 21.41 29.17
C TYR A 158 2.82 21.26 27.68
N SER A 159 2.02 20.50 26.91
CA SER A 159 2.12 20.47 25.44
C SER A 159 1.94 21.87 24.82
N SER A 160 1.30 22.79 25.55
CA SER A 160 1.17 24.22 25.22
C SER A 160 2.50 24.96 25.03
N LEU A 161 3.60 24.46 25.58
CA LEU A 161 4.94 25.04 25.37
C LEU A 161 5.36 25.01 23.88
N LYS A 162 4.76 24.14 23.06
CA LYS A 162 4.98 24.09 21.61
C LYS A 162 4.40 25.31 20.87
N VAL A 163 3.57 26.12 21.52
CA VAL A 163 2.79 27.18 20.87
C VAL A 163 3.12 28.54 21.48
N ALA A 164 3.53 29.49 20.63
CA ALA A 164 3.81 30.86 21.04
C ALA A 164 2.53 31.58 21.50
N ALA A 165 2.65 32.47 22.49
CA ALA A 165 1.55 33.32 22.92
C ALA A 165 1.04 34.24 21.79
N LYS A 166 -0.24 34.63 21.85
CA LYS A 166 -0.85 35.49 20.81
C LYS A 166 -0.25 36.90 20.76
N SER A 167 0.20 37.42 21.90
CA SER A 167 0.73 38.77 22.04
C SER A 167 1.79 38.79 23.13
N GLY A 168 2.85 39.58 22.93
CA GLY A 168 3.83 39.86 23.99
C GLY A 168 3.26 40.73 25.09
N CYS A 169 3.99 40.85 26.19
CA CYS A 169 3.65 41.81 27.24
C CYS A 169 4.78 42.81 27.42
N VAL A 170 4.48 44.06 27.03
CA VAL A 170 5.39 45.19 27.14
C VAL A 170 5.71 45.51 28.61
N GLU A 171 4.73 45.37 29.51
CA GLU A 171 4.92 45.60 30.95
C GLU A 171 6.06 44.74 31.51
N PHE A 172 6.11 43.46 31.14
CA PHE A 172 7.12 42.54 31.65
C PHE A 172 8.36 42.39 30.76
N ASP A 173 8.39 43.05 29.60
CA ASP A 173 9.45 42.89 28.59
C ASP A 173 9.58 41.43 28.12
N VAL A 174 8.45 40.86 27.69
CA VAL A 174 8.33 39.45 27.27
C VAL A 174 7.73 39.37 25.87
N ASN A 175 8.43 38.70 24.96
CA ASN A 175 7.97 38.46 23.59
C ASN A 175 7.50 37.01 23.42
N PRO A 176 6.51 36.73 22.56
CA PRO A 176 6.06 35.36 22.34
C PRO A 176 7.12 34.50 21.67
N VAL A 177 7.29 33.28 22.16
CA VAL A 177 8.26 32.30 21.64
C VAL A 177 7.60 30.91 21.63
N SER A 178 7.80 30.16 20.55
CA SER A 178 7.46 28.73 20.51
C SER A 178 8.69 27.90 20.82
N TYR A 179 8.51 26.85 21.62
CA TYR A 179 9.57 25.90 21.98
C TYR A 179 9.40 24.54 21.29
N VAL A 180 8.64 24.47 20.18
CA VAL A 180 8.31 23.22 19.48
C VAL A 180 9.54 22.40 19.07
N ASP A 181 10.67 23.04 18.78
CA ASP A 181 11.93 22.40 18.42
C ASP A 181 12.76 21.95 19.63
N LYS A 182 12.38 22.37 20.85
CA LYS A 182 13.01 21.97 22.11
C LYS A 182 12.21 20.92 22.89
N ILE A 183 10.97 20.61 22.50
CA ILE A 183 10.07 19.72 23.24
C ILE A 183 9.96 18.34 22.60
N ILE A 184 10.21 17.29 23.40
CA ILE A 184 9.85 15.90 23.10
C ILE A 184 8.67 15.54 23.96
N GLU A 185 7.60 15.02 23.38
CA GLU A 185 6.45 14.54 24.14
C GLU A 185 6.25 13.03 23.94
N PHE A 186 6.28 12.30 25.05
CA PHE A 186 5.76 10.94 25.19
C PHE A 186 4.30 11.03 25.63
N GLY A 187 3.39 10.36 24.94
CA GLY A 187 1.98 10.34 25.33
C GLY A 187 1.23 9.23 24.61
N ASP A 188 0.10 8.78 25.17
CA ASP A 188 -0.74 7.78 24.50
C ASP A 188 -1.30 8.36 23.21
N LYS A 189 -0.87 7.85 22.05
CA LYS A 189 -1.26 8.40 20.74
C LYS A 189 -2.75 8.23 20.44
N ARG A 190 -3.48 7.40 21.20
CA ARG A 190 -4.94 7.30 21.12
C ARG A 190 -5.63 8.56 21.66
N PHE A 191 -5.04 9.20 22.67
CA PHE A 191 -5.61 10.38 23.33
C PHE A 191 -4.89 11.69 22.95
N ASN A 192 -3.61 11.60 22.56
CA ASN A 192 -2.78 12.73 22.18
C ASN A 192 -1.99 12.43 20.90
N VAL A 193 -2.64 12.61 19.76
CA VAL A 193 -2.03 12.42 18.43
C VAL A 193 -0.81 13.35 18.21
N ALA A 194 -0.75 14.48 18.93
CA ALA A 194 0.34 15.46 18.86
C ALA A 194 1.61 15.02 19.60
N ALA A 195 1.57 13.89 20.33
CA ALA A 195 2.73 13.32 20.98
C ALA A 195 3.76 12.85 19.96
N ASN A 196 5.02 13.16 20.22
CA ASN A 196 6.12 12.78 19.33
C ASN A 196 6.32 11.25 19.36
N ILE A 197 6.29 10.67 20.57
CA ILE A 197 6.55 9.25 20.83
C ILE A 197 5.38 8.69 21.63
N ASP A 198 4.98 7.44 21.39
CA ASP A 198 3.94 6.83 22.21
C ASP A 198 4.46 6.55 23.63
N ILE A 199 3.59 6.63 24.64
CA ILE A 199 3.99 6.42 26.03
C ILE A 199 4.49 5.00 26.32
N SER A 200 4.08 3.99 25.54
CA SER A 200 4.51 2.59 25.75
C SER A 200 6.03 2.40 25.66
N TYR A 201 6.72 3.26 24.91
CA TYR A 201 8.17 3.18 24.66
C TYR A 201 9.00 3.70 25.84
N LEU A 202 8.40 4.39 26.81
CA LEU A 202 9.11 5.10 27.88
C LEU A 202 9.99 4.17 28.75
N ASN A 203 9.60 2.91 28.92
CA ASN A 203 10.37 1.92 29.65
C ASN A 203 11.63 1.44 28.91
N GLU A 204 11.65 1.53 27.58
CA GLU A 204 12.75 1.06 26.73
C GLU A 204 13.83 2.14 26.50
N VAL A 205 13.45 3.41 26.63
CA VAL A 205 14.33 4.56 26.45
C VAL A 205 15.32 4.68 27.63
N SER A 206 16.59 4.97 27.35
CA SER A 206 17.60 5.14 28.39
C SER A 206 17.47 6.49 29.12
N ALA A 207 18.08 6.66 30.29
CA ALA A 207 18.01 7.94 31.00
C ALA A 207 18.70 9.06 30.23
N GLU A 208 19.78 8.72 29.53
CA GLU A 208 20.59 9.60 28.70
C GLU A 208 19.76 10.21 27.56
N ASP A 209 18.74 9.49 27.10
CA ASP A 209 17.86 9.91 26.00
C ASP A 209 16.70 10.77 26.50
N LEU A 210 16.37 10.65 27.79
CA LEU A 210 15.37 11.48 28.47
C LEU A 210 15.99 12.80 28.96
N VAL A 211 17.29 12.84 29.24
CA VAL A 211 17.98 14.00 29.78
C VAL A 211 18.88 14.65 28.72
N LEU A 212 18.26 15.43 27.84
CA LEU A 212 18.95 16.09 26.72
C LEU A 212 19.18 17.58 27.00
N THR A 213 20.43 18.05 26.82
CA THR A 213 20.81 19.45 27.02
C THR A 213 19.97 20.40 26.15
N GLY A 214 19.35 21.38 26.81
CA GLY A 214 18.48 22.38 26.18
C GLY A 214 17.19 21.84 25.58
N LYS A 215 16.75 20.65 26.01
CA LYS A 215 15.46 20.06 25.64
C LYS A 215 14.57 19.88 26.86
N CYS A 216 13.26 19.86 26.60
CA CYS A 216 12.24 19.49 27.55
C CYS A 216 11.60 18.18 27.09
N VAL A 217 11.64 17.14 27.92
CA VAL A 217 10.88 15.91 27.72
C VAL A 217 9.60 15.99 28.53
N ILE A 218 8.46 15.82 27.89
CA ILE A 218 7.14 15.78 28.51
C ILE A 218 6.67 14.33 28.49
N ILE A 219 6.33 13.79 29.65
CA ILE A 219 5.71 12.47 29.81
C ILE A 219 4.25 12.74 30.17
N ASN A 220 3.41 12.71 29.14
CA ASN A 220 1.99 12.97 29.23
C ASN A 220 1.24 11.69 29.58
N LEU A 221 0.79 11.62 30.83
CA LEU A 221 0.15 10.46 31.43
C LEU A 221 -1.38 10.41 31.20
N ARG A 222 -1.92 11.37 30.46
CA ARG A 222 -3.36 11.45 30.18
C ARG A 222 -3.82 10.22 29.40
N GLY A 223 -4.93 9.62 29.85
CA GLY A 223 -5.53 8.43 29.22
C GLY A 223 -5.14 7.12 29.89
N LEU A 224 -4.14 7.13 30.78
CA LEU A 224 -3.73 5.99 31.59
C LEU A 224 -4.49 5.95 32.92
N ASP A 225 -4.67 4.76 33.49
CA ASP A 225 -5.24 4.60 34.83
C ASP A 225 -4.22 4.94 35.94
N SER A 226 -4.69 5.09 37.18
CA SER A 226 -3.85 5.54 38.30
C SER A 226 -2.69 4.58 38.62
N ASP A 227 -2.88 3.28 38.42
CA ASP A 227 -1.90 2.27 38.78
C ASP A 227 -0.78 2.21 37.72
N GLU A 228 -1.17 2.27 36.45
CA GLU A 228 -0.25 2.41 35.32
C GLU A 228 0.57 3.71 35.42
N GLN A 229 -0.08 4.83 35.75
CA GLN A 229 0.60 6.11 35.97
C GLN A 229 1.65 6.01 37.08
N ALA A 230 1.29 5.44 38.23
CA ALA A 230 2.20 5.29 39.36
C ALA A 230 3.39 4.38 39.01
N SER A 231 3.15 3.24 38.34
CA SER A 231 4.22 2.32 37.92
C SER A 231 5.19 2.97 36.93
N MET A 232 4.68 3.68 35.91
CA MET A 232 5.52 4.36 34.93
C MET A 232 6.39 5.45 35.56
N VAL A 233 5.80 6.28 36.44
CA VAL A 233 6.56 7.31 37.16
C VAL A 233 7.63 6.67 38.04
N ALA A 234 7.33 5.59 38.75
CA ALA A 234 8.31 4.88 39.57
C ALA A 234 9.50 4.38 38.74
N SER A 235 9.21 3.69 37.63
CA SER A 235 10.21 3.16 36.69
C SER A 235 11.13 4.27 36.14
N VAL A 236 10.55 5.35 35.63
CA VAL A 236 11.30 6.45 35.02
C VAL A 236 12.14 7.20 36.04
N VAL A 237 11.55 7.56 37.18
CA VAL A 237 12.28 8.31 38.21
C VAL A 237 13.42 7.48 38.77
N ASN A 238 13.23 6.17 38.96
CA ASN A 238 14.31 5.30 39.44
C ASN A 238 15.46 5.25 38.43
N LYS A 239 15.13 5.05 37.14
CA LYS A 239 16.10 5.07 36.04
C LYS A 239 16.88 6.40 35.97
N LEU A 240 16.18 7.53 36.09
CA LEU A 240 16.80 8.87 36.10
C LEU A 240 17.70 9.09 37.32
N LEU A 241 17.27 8.63 38.50
CA LEU A 241 18.05 8.75 39.73
C LEU A 241 19.35 7.95 39.64
N ASP A 242 19.28 6.70 39.21
CA ASP A 242 20.44 5.82 39.10
C ASP A 242 21.45 6.37 38.07
N ALA A 243 20.97 6.93 36.95
CA ALA A 243 21.82 7.57 35.96
C ALA A 243 22.47 8.87 36.47
N ALA A 244 21.75 9.66 37.27
CA ALA A 244 22.30 10.86 37.91
C ALA A 244 23.38 10.50 38.93
N ILE A 245 23.14 9.50 39.78
CA ILE A 245 24.11 8.98 40.75
C ILE A 245 25.38 8.49 40.03
N ALA A 246 25.20 7.76 38.92
CA ALA A 246 26.28 7.29 38.07
C ALA A 246 26.93 8.40 37.22
N ARG A 247 26.43 9.65 37.28
CA ARG A 247 26.88 10.81 36.50
C ARG A 247 26.88 10.58 34.98
N LYS A 248 25.94 9.77 34.49
CA LYS A 248 25.76 9.51 33.06
C LYS A 248 24.94 10.59 32.36
N VAL A 249 24.15 11.35 33.13
CA VAL A 249 23.31 12.43 32.64
C VAL A 249 23.75 13.78 33.22
N PRO A 250 23.60 14.89 32.47
CA PRO A 250 23.89 16.23 32.99
C PRO A 250 22.86 16.64 34.06
N PRO A 251 23.14 17.69 34.86
CA PRO A 251 22.16 18.24 35.80
C PRO A 251 20.85 18.63 35.10
N PHE A 252 19.72 18.26 35.69
CA PHE A 252 18.40 18.42 35.09
C PHE A 252 17.33 18.77 36.12
N TYR A 253 16.16 19.17 35.64
CA TYR A 253 14.98 19.41 36.46
C TYR A 253 13.90 18.38 36.17
N LEU A 254 13.45 17.66 37.20
CA LEU A 254 12.23 16.86 37.16
C LEU A 254 11.06 17.70 37.67
N VAL A 255 10.06 17.94 36.83
CA VAL A 255 8.84 18.66 37.16
C VAL A 255 7.72 17.64 37.37
N LEU A 256 7.09 17.67 38.54
CA LEU A 256 5.98 16.80 38.89
C LEU A 256 4.71 17.62 39.02
N ASP A 257 3.83 17.52 38.03
CA ASP A 257 2.51 18.13 38.12
C ASP A 257 1.55 17.23 38.90
N GLU A 258 0.63 17.85 39.65
CA GLU A 258 -0.25 17.19 40.63
C GLU A 258 0.46 16.10 41.46
N ALA A 259 1.63 16.44 42.00
CA ALA A 259 2.54 15.49 42.62
C ALA A 259 1.94 14.71 43.80
N HIS A 260 0.86 15.20 44.41
CA HIS A 260 0.14 14.50 45.47
C HIS A 260 -0.42 13.14 45.02
N ARG A 261 -0.56 12.91 43.71
CA ARG A 261 -0.95 11.61 43.13
C ARG A 261 0.17 10.56 43.19
N PHE A 262 1.43 10.99 43.17
CA PHE A 262 2.60 10.09 43.11
C PHE A 262 3.37 10.03 44.42
N ILE A 263 3.30 11.08 45.23
CA ILE A 263 4.01 11.21 46.51
C ILE A 263 3.00 11.48 47.63
N GLY A 264 1.94 10.66 47.69
CA GLY A 264 0.93 10.73 48.74
C GLY A 264 1.44 10.25 50.11
N ARG A 265 0.57 10.28 51.12
CA ARG A 265 0.86 9.69 52.45
C ARG A 265 0.80 8.16 52.45
N GLU A 266 0.07 7.58 51.52
CA GLU A 266 -0.01 6.13 51.35
C GLU A 266 1.25 5.59 50.66
N LYS A 267 1.69 4.39 51.06
CA LYS A 267 2.89 3.77 50.49
C LYS A 267 2.57 3.22 49.09
N SER A 268 3.18 3.80 48.08
CA SER A 268 3.20 3.29 46.70
C SER A 268 4.65 3.13 46.22
N GLU A 269 4.84 2.39 45.13
CA GLU A 269 6.16 2.23 44.50
C GLU A 269 6.74 3.58 44.06
N SER A 270 5.92 4.44 43.45
CA SER A 270 6.29 5.79 43.05
C SER A 270 6.69 6.68 44.23
N GLN A 271 5.98 6.58 45.36
CA GLN A 271 6.28 7.36 46.56
C GLN A 271 7.65 7.01 47.15
N ILE A 272 8.00 5.72 47.19
CA ILE A 272 9.30 5.25 47.70
C ILE A 272 10.45 5.83 46.86
N VAL A 273 10.35 5.69 45.53
CA VAL A 273 11.39 6.15 44.59
C VAL A 273 11.51 7.68 44.61
N LEU A 274 10.39 8.40 44.57
CA LEU A 274 10.38 9.87 44.57
C LEU A 274 10.86 10.47 45.89
N ARG A 275 10.58 9.81 47.02
CA ARG A 275 11.14 10.20 48.32
C ARG A 275 12.65 10.04 48.33
N ARG A 276 13.17 8.93 47.81
CA ARG A 276 14.61 8.70 47.63
C ARG A 276 15.23 9.75 46.69
N PHE A 277 14.57 10.05 45.56
CA PHE A 277 15.00 11.09 44.62
C PHE A 277 15.13 12.45 45.32
N SER A 278 14.14 12.84 46.12
CA SER A 278 14.17 14.10 46.87
C SER A 278 15.33 14.14 47.88
N GLN A 279 15.61 13.04 48.57
CA GLN A 279 16.70 12.96 49.55
C GLN A 279 18.10 12.99 48.92
N GLU A 280 18.32 12.19 47.87
CA GLU A 280 19.65 11.92 47.31
C GLU A 280 19.97 12.77 46.07
N GLY A 281 18.98 13.09 45.23
CA GLY A 281 19.16 13.64 43.89
C GLY A 281 19.92 14.96 43.81
N ARG A 282 19.72 15.87 44.78
CA ARG A 282 20.40 17.19 44.83
C ARG A 282 21.93 17.06 44.79
N LYS A 283 22.50 16.02 45.40
CA LYS A 283 23.97 15.81 45.42
C LYS A 283 24.54 15.53 44.02
N PHE A 284 23.69 15.10 43.10
CA PHE A 284 24.04 14.64 41.76
C PHE A 284 23.46 15.52 40.65
N GLY A 285 22.97 16.72 40.99
CA GLY A 285 22.41 17.65 40.00
C GLY A 285 21.01 17.29 39.49
N ALA A 286 20.32 16.35 40.15
CA ALA A 286 18.94 16.01 39.86
C ALA A 286 18.01 16.89 40.72
N ASN A 287 17.55 18.00 40.12
CA ASN A 287 16.71 19.01 40.77
C ASN A 287 15.22 18.67 40.61
N LEU A 288 14.39 19.20 41.50
CA LEU A 288 12.97 18.84 41.59
C LEU A 288 12.08 20.09 41.64
N ILE A 289 11.04 20.13 40.81
CA ILE A 289 9.95 21.10 40.90
C ILE A 289 8.67 20.31 41.18
N VAL A 290 8.05 20.57 42.31
CA VAL A 290 6.83 19.89 42.74
C VAL A 290 5.68 20.87 42.67
N ILE A 291 4.61 20.50 41.99
CA ILE A 291 3.43 21.33 41.82
C ILE A 291 2.24 20.56 42.42
N SER A 292 1.51 21.20 43.33
CA SER A 292 0.34 20.57 43.93
C SER A 292 -0.67 21.59 44.44
N GLN A 293 -1.94 21.24 44.32
CA GLN A 293 -3.05 22.01 44.89
C GLN A 293 -3.26 21.74 46.38
N ARG A 294 -2.82 20.57 46.86
CA ARG A 294 -3.11 20.05 48.21
C ARG A 294 -1.81 19.67 48.91
N PRO A 295 -1.06 20.65 49.45
CA PRO A 295 0.22 20.39 50.08
C PRO A 295 0.11 19.49 51.32
N GLN A 296 -1.05 19.44 51.99
CA GLN A 296 -1.29 18.51 53.10
C GLN A 296 -1.26 17.02 52.74
N LEU A 297 -1.55 16.67 51.49
CA LEU A 297 -1.60 15.27 51.03
C LEU A 297 -0.23 14.71 50.64
N LEU A 298 0.78 15.57 50.53
CA LEU A 298 2.14 15.19 50.14
C LEU A 298 2.93 14.60 51.31
N ASP A 299 3.90 13.73 50.99
CA ASP A 299 4.84 13.16 51.95
C ASP A 299 5.58 14.26 52.75
N THR A 300 5.65 14.06 54.07
CA THR A 300 6.22 15.05 55.00
C THR A 300 7.71 15.28 54.80
N THR A 301 8.45 14.26 54.33
CA THR A 301 9.88 14.34 54.06
C THR A 301 10.16 15.13 52.79
N VAL A 302 9.41 14.87 51.72
CA VAL A 302 9.56 15.65 50.46
C VAL A 302 9.20 17.11 50.69
N ARG A 303 8.14 17.36 51.47
CA ARG A 303 7.73 18.70 51.88
C ARG A 303 8.82 19.42 52.70
N SER A 304 9.37 18.80 53.74
CA SER A 304 10.37 19.44 54.62
C SER A 304 11.72 19.67 53.95
N LEU A 305 12.05 18.87 52.93
CA LEU A 305 13.28 18.98 52.15
C LEU A 305 13.19 19.97 50.98
N SER A 306 12.04 20.61 50.78
CA SER A 306 11.83 21.62 49.75
C SER A 306 12.55 22.92 50.15
N GLY A 307 13.55 23.31 49.35
CA GLY A 307 14.40 24.47 49.65
C GLY A 307 13.70 25.78 49.35
N THR A 308 12.98 25.86 48.23
CA THR A 308 12.31 27.08 47.75
C THR A 308 10.81 26.85 47.65
N TRP A 309 10.02 27.80 48.15
CA TRP A 309 8.56 27.76 48.09
C TRP A 309 8.02 28.94 47.31
N ILE A 310 7.10 28.65 46.39
CA ILE A 310 6.33 29.62 45.62
C ILE A 310 4.86 29.39 45.94
N ILE A 311 4.30 30.27 46.76
CA ILE A 311 2.97 30.10 47.36
C ILE A 311 2.02 31.07 46.66
N HIS A 312 1.12 30.53 45.84
CA HIS A 312 -0.02 31.25 45.32
C HIS A 312 -1.17 31.26 46.33
N ARG A 313 -2.25 31.97 45.99
CA ARG A 313 -3.46 32.03 46.80
C ARG A 313 -3.94 30.64 47.24
N LEU A 314 -4.09 30.46 48.55
CA LEU A 314 -4.71 29.31 49.20
C LEU A 314 -5.97 29.76 49.94
N SER A 315 -6.91 28.86 50.15
CA SER A 315 -8.18 29.14 50.85
C SER A 315 -8.48 28.18 51.99
N ASP A 316 -7.86 26.99 51.99
CA ASP A 316 -8.00 26.03 53.08
C ASP A 316 -7.06 26.40 54.24
N PRO A 317 -7.58 26.57 55.47
CA PRO A 317 -6.77 26.96 56.63
C PRO A 317 -5.62 25.98 56.93
N ASN A 318 -5.82 24.68 56.75
CA ASN A 318 -4.77 23.69 57.02
C ASN A 318 -3.64 23.79 55.99
N ASP A 319 -3.98 23.95 54.71
CA ASP A 319 -3.00 24.17 53.65
C ASP A 319 -2.25 25.50 53.83
N ILE A 320 -2.92 26.55 54.33
CA ILE A 320 -2.30 27.85 54.65
C ILE A 320 -1.29 27.70 55.80
N SER A 321 -1.72 27.18 56.95
CA SER A 321 -0.81 27.01 58.11
C SER A 321 0.37 26.10 57.75
N LEU A 322 0.12 25.04 56.97
CA LEU A 322 1.17 24.15 56.49
C LEU A 322 2.16 24.87 55.55
N ALA A 323 1.69 25.69 54.62
CA ALA A 323 2.56 26.46 53.73
C ALA A 323 3.38 27.50 54.51
N VAL A 324 2.82 28.11 55.55
CA VAL A 324 3.52 29.04 56.44
C VAL A 324 4.62 28.33 57.23
N GLU A 325 4.28 27.25 57.92
CA GLU A 325 5.23 26.46 58.72
C GLU A 325 6.36 25.85 57.87
N SER A 326 6.01 25.25 56.74
CA SER A 326 6.98 24.54 55.88
C SER A 326 7.78 25.47 54.98
N GLY A 327 7.21 26.60 54.59
CA GLY A 327 7.86 27.63 53.77
C GLY A 327 8.72 28.59 54.57
N GLY A 328 8.83 28.40 55.90
CA GLY A 328 9.62 29.27 56.78
C GLY A 328 9.06 30.68 56.91
N LEU A 329 7.74 30.85 56.78
CA LEU A 329 7.06 32.13 56.94
C LEU A 329 6.63 32.33 58.39
N GLY A 330 6.56 33.58 58.84
CA GLY A 330 5.92 33.93 60.11
C GLY A 330 4.40 33.87 60.02
N ARG A 331 3.71 33.68 61.16
CA ARG A 331 2.22 33.60 61.23
C ARG A 331 1.48 34.79 60.62
N GLY A 332 2.11 35.97 60.56
CA GLY A 332 1.51 37.17 59.93
C GLY A 332 1.33 37.08 58.41
N TRP A 333 1.86 36.04 57.75
CA TRP A 333 1.71 35.83 56.31
C TRP A 333 0.41 35.09 55.92
N GLU A 334 -0.33 34.52 56.88
CA GLU A 334 -1.57 33.79 56.61
C GLU A 334 -2.60 34.67 55.87
N ASP A 335 -2.85 35.89 56.37
CA ASP A 335 -3.74 36.85 55.71
C ASP A 335 -3.24 37.23 54.32
N SER A 336 -1.93 37.48 54.18
CA SER A 336 -1.33 37.82 52.88
C SER A 336 -1.56 36.72 51.85
N ILE A 337 -1.45 35.44 52.20
CA ILE A 337 -1.70 34.30 51.31
C ILE A 337 -3.17 34.27 50.83
N VAL A 338 -4.13 34.55 51.71
CA VAL A 338 -5.58 34.53 51.38
C VAL A 338 -5.95 35.63 50.39
N TRP A 339 -5.29 36.79 50.50
CA TRP A 339 -5.56 38.00 49.71
C TRP A 339 -4.70 38.16 48.43
N LEU A 340 -3.86 37.17 48.09
CA LEU A 340 -3.11 37.19 46.83
C LEU A 340 -4.06 37.24 45.62
N GLY A 341 -3.74 38.09 44.65
CA GLY A 341 -4.39 38.11 43.34
C GLY A 341 -4.04 36.90 42.47
N THR A 342 -4.80 36.68 41.41
CA THR A 342 -4.43 35.68 40.39
C THR A 342 -3.13 36.09 39.71
N GLY A 343 -2.16 35.18 39.63
CA GLY A 343 -0.82 35.49 39.09
C GLY A 343 0.10 36.22 40.08
N GLU A 344 -0.34 36.45 41.32
CA GLU A 344 0.54 36.86 42.42
C GLU A 344 0.97 35.62 43.23
N CYS A 345 2.22 35.61 43.69
CA CYS A 345 2.76 34.59 44.57
C CYS A 345 3.73 35.16 45.60
N ILE A 346 3.85 34.48 46.74
CA ILE A 346 4.92 34.71 47.71
C ILE A 346 6.08 33.78 47.38
N VAL A 347 7.29 34.33 47.30
CA VAL A 347 8.53 33.55 47.15
C VAL A 347 9.26 33.55 48.49
N THR A 348 9.64 32.36 48.97
CA THR A 348 10.33 32.16 50.26
C THR A 348 11.28 30.96 50.20
N GLY A 349 12.06 30.75 51.27
CA GLY A 349 13.05 29.69 51.37
C GLY A 349 14.42 30.09 50.80
N GLU A 350 15.15 29.12 50.22
CA GLU A 350 16.50 29.31 49.66
C GLU A 350 16.55 30.36 48.53
N ALA A 351 15.44 30.59 47.81
CA ALA A 351 15.36 31.58 46.74
C ALA A 351 15.54 33.03 47.20
N VAL A 352 15.26 33.36 48.46
CA VAL A 352 15.25 34.73 48.98
C VAL A 352 16.28 34.91 50.08
N ASP A 353 16.88 36.09 50.17
CA ASP A 353 17.84 36.41 51.24
C ASP A 353 17.10 36.76 52.54
N ARG A 354 16.53 35.73 53.18
CA ARG A 354 15.84 35.73 54.49
C ARG A 354 14.49 36.45 54.56
N ILE A 355 14.11 37.21 53.54
CA ILE A 355 12.86 37.98 53.52
C ILE A 355 11.96 37.50 52.37
N PRO A 356 10.78 36.96 52.68
CA PRO A 356 9.77 36.65 51.67
C PRO A 356 9.25 37.92 51.01
N TYR A 357 8.99 37.84 49.70
CA TYR A 357 8.41 38.96 48.96
C TYR A 357 7.33 38.47 47.99
N ILE A 358 6.41 39.37 47.65
CA ILE A 358 5.29 39.08 46.74
C ILE A 358 5.68 39.47 45.32
N VAL A 359 5.52 38.53 44.39
CA VAL A 359 5.84 38.69 42.97
C VAL A 359 4.56 38.63 42.15
N ARG A 360 4.40 39.60 41.24
CA ARG A 360 3.49 39.51 40.09
C ARG A 360 4.21 38.73 39.00
N VAL A 361 3.79 37.50 38.77
CA VAL A 361 4.40 36.60 37.78
C VAL A 361 4.25 37.20 36.39
N ARG A 362 5.34 37.22 35.62
CA ARG A 362 5.33 37.75 34.24
C ARG A 362 4.39 36.94 33.35
N CYS A 363 3.96 37.50 32.22
CA CYS A 363 3.28 36.70 31.22
C CYS A 363 4.22 35.60 30.65
N ARG A 364 3.63 34.49 30.23
CA ARG A 364 4.32 33.43 29.48
C ARG A 364 4.64 33.87 28.06
N GLU A 365 5.73 33.33 27.51
CA GLU A 365 6.08 33.47 26.08
C GLU A 365 5.24 32.52 25.22
N THR A 366 4.80 31.42 25.82
CA THR A 366 3.91 30.42 25.23
C THR A 366 2.48 30.63 25.68
N ILE A 367 1.50 30.07 24.96
CA ILE A 367 0.14 30.01 25.50
C ILE A 367 0.08 29.09 26.72
N HIS A 368 -0.92 29.31 27.57
CA HIS A 368 -1.21 28.40 28.68
C HIS A 368 -2.24 27.37 28.24
N GLY A 369 -1.86 26.09 28.24
CA GLY A 369 -2.77 24.98 27.99
C GLY A 369 -3.69 24.74 29.19
N GLY A 370 -5.00 24.64 28.93
CA GLY A 370 -5.93 24.07 29.91
C GLY A 370 -5.97 22.55 29.79
N ALA A 371 -6.65 21.90 30.74
CA ALA A 371 -6.94 20.46 30.64
C ALA A 371 -7.59 20.16 29.27
N GLY A 372 -7.00 19.24 28.51
CA GLY A 372 -7.50 18.94 27.17
C GLY A 372 -6.79 19.62 26.00
N PHE A 373 -5.79 20.47 26.27
CA PHE A 373 -5.10 21.25 25.24
C PHE A 373 -4.46 20.37 24.15
N ASN A 374 -4.85 20.60 22.88
CA ASN A 374 -4.21 19.98 21.72
C ASN A 374 -3.36 21.01 20.97
N PRO A 375 -2.02 20.85 20.92
CA PRO A 375 -1.14 21.77 20.20
C PRO A 375 -1.45 21.87 18.70
N LEU A 376 -1.97 20.81 18.08
CA LEU A 376 -2.21 20.78 16.63
C LEU A 376 -3.24 21.80 16.16
N ASP A 377 -4.15 22.21 17.04
CA ASP A 377 -5.19 23.21 16.70
C ASP A 377 -4.60 24.62 16.51
N TYR A 378 -3.35 24.84 16.94
CA TYR A 378 -2.72 26.17 17.01
C TYR A 378 -1.37 26.24 16.27
N ILE A 379 -0.83 25.12 15.76
CA ILE A 379 0.46 25.08 15.07
C ILE A 379 0.23 24.84 13.58
N SER A 380 0.88 25.63 12.72
CA SER A 380 0.86 25.38 11.27
C SER A 380 1.63 24.12 10.89
N GLU A 381 1.17 23.40 9.86
CA GLU A 381 1.87 22.20 9.35
C GLU A 381 3.34 22.45 8.99
N ASP A 382 3.67 23.64 8.46
CA ASP A 382 5.04 24.00 8.11
C ASP A 382 5.96 24.14 9.34
N SER A 383 5.42 24.59 10.47
CA SER A 383 6.15 24.70 11.73
C SER A 383 6.42 23.31 12.34
N LEU A 384 5.44 22.40 12.23
CA LEU A 384 5.60 20.99 12.64
C LEU A 384 6.63 20.29 11.76
N ARG A 385 6.55 20.44 10.43
CA ARG A 385 7.53 19.86 9.49
C ARG A 385 8.94 20.41 9.72
N SER A 386 9.08 21.70 9.97
CA SER A 386 10.37 22.33 10.26
C SER A 386 10.98 21.84 11.57
N ALA A 387 10.14 21.67 12.60
CA ALA A 387 10.54 21.04 13.85
C ALA A 387 10.94 19.57 13.60
N GLU A 388 10.11 18.77 12.92
CA GLU A 388 10.38 17.37 12.58
C GLU A 388 11.68 17.18 11.79
N VAL A 389 12.00 18.08 10.86
CA VAL A 389 13.27 18.05 10.11
C VAL A 389 14.46 18.32 11.04
N LYS A 390 14.37 19.30 11.95
CA LYS A 390 15.40 19.55 12.98
C LYS A 390 15.52 18.38 13.96
N TRP A 391 14.39 17.79 14.36
CA TRP A 391 14.30 16.58 15.18
C TRP A 391 15.01 15.41 14.50
N ARG A 392 14.70 15.13 13.23
CA ARG A 392 15.36 14.10 12.41
C ARG A 392 16.85 14.39 12.16
N GLY A 393 17.24 15.66 12.09
CA GLY A 393 18.63 16.09 12.02
C GLY A 393 19.43 15.74 13.28
N LEU A 394 18.82 15.89 14.47
CA LEU A 394 19.44 15.51 15.74
C LEU A 394 19.57 13.98 15.91
N ILE A 395 18.60 13.21 15.38
CA ILE A 395 18.68 11.75 15.29
C ILE A 395 19.85 11.31 14.39
N LYS A 396 20.08 12.00 13.26
CA LYS A 396 21.22 11.73 12.36
C LYS A 396 22.58 12.05 12.97
N LEU A 397 22.65 12.99 13.93
CA LEU A 397 23.88 13.42 14.60
C LEU A 397 24.27 12.53 15.79
N GLY A 398 23.49 11.49 16.13
CA GLY A 398 23.84 10.50 17.16
C GLY A 398 23.77 11.01 18.61
N VAL A 399 23.10 12.15 18.85
CA VAL A 399 22.89 12.72 20.20
C VAL A 399 21.76 12.00 20.94
N ILE A 400 20.87 11.34 20.20
CA ILE A 400 19.93 10.34 20.68
C ILE A 400 20.44 9.02 20.08
N PRO A 401 20.73 7.96 20.87
CA PRO A 401 21.11 6.67 20.34
C PRO A 401 20.04 6.20 19.35
N LYS A 402 20.50 5.47 18.33
CA LYS A 402 19.71 4.92 17.21
C LYS A 402 18.56 3.97 17.63
N THR A 403 18.20 3.94 18.91
CA THR A 403 17.28 2.99 19.55
C THR A 403 15.82 3.46 19.62
N VAL A 404 15.44 4.59 19.02
CA VAL A 404 14.02 4.97 18.86
C VAL A 404 13.58 4.97 17.39
N GLU A 405 13.98 3.93 16.65
CA GLU A 405 13.23 3.37 15.52
C GLU A 405 13.36 1.84 15.58
N ILE A 406 13.11 1.23 16.75
CA ILE A 406 12.95 -0.22 16.84
C ILE A 406 11.45 -0.52 16.83
N ALA A 407 11.03 -1.27 15.82
CA ALA A 407 9.82 -2.06 15.79
C ALA A 407 9.46 -2.60 17.19
N VAL A 408 8.49 -2.01 17.89
CA VAL A 408 8.00 -2.65 19.12
C VAL A 408 7.18 -3.86 18.73
N LYS A 409 7.71 -5.03 19.07
CA LYS A 409 7.01 -6.30 18.93
C LYS A 409 5.88 -6.32 19.97
N PRO A 410 4.62 -6.57 19.58
CA PRO A 410 3.50 -6.58 20.51
C PRO A 410 3.68 -7.65 21.59
N LYS A 411 3.18 -7.35 22.80
CA LYS A 411 3.18 -8.28 23.93
C LYS A 411 2.23 -9.43 23.64
N ILE A 412 2.78 -10.63 23.48
CA ILE A 412 2.04 -11.85 23.14
C ILE A 412 2.25 -12.86 24.26
N SER A 413 1.19 -13.59 24.61
CA SER A 413 1.22 -14.67 25.59
C SER A 413 2.31 -15.70 25.25
N PRO A 414 3.11 -16.15 26.22
CA PRO A 414 4.16 -17.15 25.98
C PRO A 414 3.61 -18.51 25.53
N LEU A 415 2.31 -18.77 25.65
CA LEU A 415 1.67 -19.98 25.12
C LEU A 415 1.47 -19.95 23.60
N ILE A 416 1.51 -18.77 22.98
CA ILE A 416 1.38 -18.63 21.52
C ILE A 416 2.78 -18.58 20.92
N ASN A 417 3.20 -19.69 20.34
CA ASN A 417 4.47 -19.77 19.62
C ASN A 417 4.48 -18.79 18.45
N GLN A 418 5.61 -18.14 18.25
CA GLN A 418 5.77 -17.11 17.22
C GLN A 418 6.78 -17.54 16.19
N TYR A 419 6.41 -17.45 14.92
CA TYR A 419 7.27 -17.76 13.79
C TYR A 419 7.24 -16.64 12.76
N TYR A 420 8.27 -16.58 11.93
CA TYR A 420 8.40 -15.59 10.87
C TYR A 420 8.51 -16.31 9.54
N LEU A 421 7.85 -15.75 8.52
CA LEU A 421 8.07 -16.20 7.15
C LEU A 421 9.41 -15.62 6.64
N PRO A 422 10.19 -16.40 5.89
CA PRO A 422 11.46 -15.93 5.36
C PRO A 422 11.25 -14.87 4.29
N VAL A 423 12.14 -13.88 4.24
CA VAL A 423 12.14 -12.88 3.17
C VAL A 423 12.87 -13.48 1.96
N LYS A 424 12.12 -13.81 0.91
CA LYS A 424 12.63 -14.30 -0.38
C LYS A 424 12.76 -13.17 -1.42
N PHE A 425 11.93 -12.13 -1.31
CA PHE A 425 11.84 -11.00 -2.23
C PHE A 425 12.17 -9.69 -1.49
N ASP A 426 13.47 -9.46 -1.26
CA ASP A 426 13.98 -8.30 -0.53
C ASP A 426 14.15 -7.05 -1.44
N LEU A 427 14.69 -5.97 -0.86
CA LEU A 427 15.02 -4.74 -1.61
C LEU A 427 16.06 -4.98 -2.71
N THR A 428 17.00 -5.90 -2.49
CA THR A 428 18.05 -6.23 -3.45
C THR A 428 17.47 -6.88 -4.70
N PHE A 429 16.51 -7.79 -4.53
CA PHE A 429 15.79 -8.43 -5.61
C PHE A 429 15.03 -7.41 -6.48
N VAL A 430 14.24 -6.53 -5.86
CA VAL A 430 13.43 -5.53 -6.60
C VAL A 430 14.33 -4.50 -7.28
N SER A 431 15.36 -4.01 -6.59
CA SER A 431 16.29 -3.01 -7.14
C SER A 431 17.10 -3.55 -8.32
N SER A 432 17.55 -4.81 -8.27
CA SER A 432 18.27 -5.44 -9.38
C SER A 432 17.38 -5.70 -10.61
N ASN A 433 16.12 -6.13 -10.43
CA ASN A 433 15.17 -6.27 -11.53
C ASN A 433 14.92 -4.92 -12.23
N LEU A 434 14.72 -3.84 -11.47
CA LEU A 434 14.46 -2.52 -12.05
C LEU A 434 15.71 -1.89 -12.69
N SER A 435 16.86 -1.96 -12.03
CA SER A 435 18.11 -1.35 -12.53
C SER A 435 18.68 -2.06 -13.75
N SER A 436 18.37 -3.36 -13.93
CA SER A 436 18.77 -4.09 -15.13
C SER A 436 17.91 -3.76 -16.37
N ARG A 437 16.66 -3.32 -16.16
CA ARG A 437 15.72 -3.00 -17.24
C ARG A 437 15.71 -1.51 -17.62
N PHE A 438 16.03 -0.63 -16.67
CA PHE A 438 15.92 0.81 -16.85
C PHE A 438 17.22 1.56 -16.53
N PRO A 439 17.58 2.60 -17.32
CA PRO A 439 18.76 3.40 -17.08
C PRO A 439 18.58 4.45 -15.96
N PHE A 440 17.60 4.29 -15.07
CA PHE A 440 17.23 5.26 -14.03
C PHE A 440 17.89 4.93 -12.71
N LYS A 441 18.08 5.95 -11.87
CA LYS A 441 18.54 5.75 -10.49
C LYS A 441 17.32 5.64 -9.57
N PHE A 442 17.20 4.48 -8.92
CA PHE A 442 16.14 4.17 -7.96
C PHE A 442 16.70 4.27 -6.53
N ASP A 443 16.05 5.06 -5.68
CA ASP A 443 16.35 5.19 -4.25
C ASP A 443 15.20 4.58 -3.41
N PHE A 444 15.54 3.53 -2.64
CA PHE A 444 14.62 2.77 -1.80
C PHE A 444 14.73 3.13 -0.30
N ASN A 445 15.44 4.20 0.07
CA ASN A 445 15.69 4.57 1.47
C ASN A 445 14.41 4.79 2.32
N SER A 446 13.29 5.07 1.66
CA SER A 446 11.98 5.29 2.28
C SER A 446 11.11 4.02 2.33
N ILE A 447 11.59 2.88 1.83
CA ILE A 447 10.91 1.59 2.01
C ILE A 447 11.24 1.04 3.40
N THR A 448 10.22 0.54 4.07
CA THR A 448 10.31 -0.10 5.39
C THR A 448 9.81 -1.54 5.34
N LEU A 449 10.46 -2.44 6.09
CA LEU A 449 10.00 -3.81 6.27
C LEU A 449 9.06 -3.88 7.49
N ASN A 450 7.80 -4.16 7.27
CA ASN A 450 6.77 -4.31 8.30
C ASN A 450 6.38 -5.77 8.43
N TYR A 451 6.44 -6.32 9.64
CA TYR A 451 5.86 -7.63 9.93
C TYR A 451 4.41 -7.48 10.37
N TYR A 452 3.51 -8.13 9.62
CA TYR A 452 2.09 -8.17 9.89
C TYR A 452 1.71 -9.48 10.62
N PRO A 453 0.90 -9.42 11.68
CA PRO A 453 0.53 -10.60 12.45
C PRO A 453 -0.60 -11.38 11.77
N ALA A 454 -0.43 -12.69 11.63
CA ALA A 454 -1.44 -13.63 11.18
C ALA A 454 -1.55 -14.81 12.15
N LEU A 455 -2.76 -15.26 12.46
CA LEU A 455 -3.00 -16.41 13.32
C LEU A 455 -3.12 -17.67 12.48
N ASP A 456 -2.31 -18.68 12.79
CA ASP A 456 -2.34 -20.00 12.15
C ASP A 456 -2.80 -21.03 13.18
N ILE A 457 -3.97 -21.61 12.92
CA ILE A 457 -4.60 -22.59 13.81
C ILE A 457 -4.83 -23.88 13.04
N LYS A 458 -4.38 -24.98 13.62
CA LYS A 458 -4.62 -26.33 13.11
C LYS A 458 -5.36 -27.17 14.15
N ALA A 459 -6.43 -27.83 13.72
CA ALA A 459 -7.18 -28.77 14.52
C ALA A 459 -7.32 -30.12 13.82
N ILE A 460 -7.29 -31.17 14.64
CA ILE A 460 -7.55 -32.56 14.24
C ILE A 460 -8.94 -32.93 14.74
N ILE A 461 -9.78 -33.35 13.81
CA ILE A 461 -11.16 -33.74 14.06
C ILE A 461 -11.17 -35.25 14.20
N ASN A 462 -11.41 -35.76 15.39
CA ASN A 462 -11.45 -37.18 15.69
C ASN A 462 -12.86 -37.56 16.13
N VAL A 463 -13.63 -38.17 15.23
CA VAL A 463 -15.00 -38.58 15.51
C VAL A 463 -15.03 -40.07 15.74
N LYS A 464 -15.42 -40.47 16.97
CA LYS A 464 -15.69 -41.86 17.33
C LYS A 464 -17.07 -41.98 17.96
N ARG A 465 -18.01 -42.59 17.24
CA ARG A 465 -19.41 -42.72 17.68
C ARG A 465 -19.85 -44.17 17.59
N SER A 466 -20.69 -44.59 18.54
CA SER A 466 -21.29 -45.93 18.55
C SER A 466 -22.59 -45.99 17.75
N LYS A 467 -23.30 -44.86 17.59
CA LYS A 467 -24.53 -44.71 16.80
C LYS A 467 -24.56 -43.31 16.14
N PRO A 468 -24.39 -43.19 14.81
CA PRO A 468 -23.96 -44.24 13.88
C PRO A 468 -22.57 -44.78 14.25
N ASN A 469 -22.28 -46.06 13.97
CA ASN A 469 -20.98 -46.66 14.28
C ASN A 469 -19.94 -46.20 13.25
N VAL A 470 -19.22 -45.13 13.57
CA VAL A 470 -18.25 -44.49 12.67
C VAL A 470 -17.04 -44.00 13.45
N GLU A 471 -15.87 -44.19 12.85
CA GLU A 471 -14.58 -43.74 13.35
C GLU A 471 -13.79 -43.13 12.19
N PHE A 472 -13.47 -41.84 12.28
CA PHE A 472 -12.64 -41.16 11.28
C PHE A 472 -11.86 -39.99 11.89
N SER A 473 -10.78 -39.62 11.19
CA SER A 473 -9.97 -38.44 11.48
C SER A 473 -9.95 -37.53 10.27
N ASP A 474 -10.01 -36.22 10.48
CA ASP A 474 -9.89 -35.18 9.45
C ASP A 474 -9.07 -34.01 10.00
N GLU A 475 -8.52 -33.17 9.13
CA GLU A 475 -7.77 -31.98 9.56
C GLU A 475 -8.39 -30.69 9.06
N TYR A 476 -8.32 -29.64 9.88
CA TYR A 476 -8.78 -28.31 9.52
C TYR A 476 -7.76 -27.26 9.93
N ARG A 477 -7.30 -26.47 8.96
CA ARG A 477 -6.32 -25.40 9.16
C ARG A 477 -6.89 -24.07 8.67
N VAL A 478 -6.66 -23.01 9.42
CA VAL A 478 -7.06 -21.65 9.08
C VAL A 478 -5.87 -20.69 9.20
N LEU A 479 -5.85 -19.68 8.34
CA LEU A 479 -4.85 -18.62 8.36
C LEU A 479 -5.57 -17.28 8.33
N ILE A 480 -5.52 -16.55 9.44
CA ILE A 480 -6.37 -15.39 9.70
C ILE A 480 -5.49 -14.14 9.83
N PRO A 481 -5.70 -13.10 9.01
CA PRO A 481 -5.03 -11.82 9.21
C PRO A 481 -5.55 -11.13 10.47
N LEU A 482 -4.65 -10.60 11.31
CA LEU A 482 -5.00 -9.94 12.58
C LEU A 482 -4.98 -8.41 12.52
N SER A 483 -5.01 -7.81 11.32
CA SER A 483 -5.10 -6.35 11.13
C SER A 483 -6.39 -5.96 10.36
N ASN A 484 -7.52 -6.59 10.69
CA ASN A 484 -8.82 -6.32 10.10
C ASN A 484 -9.67 -5.41 11.01
N VAL A 485 -10.19 -4.32 10.43
CA VAL A 485 -10.95 -3.22 11.05
C VAL A 485 -12.15 -3.65 11.93
N SER A 486 -12.61 -4.91 11.82
CA SER A 486 -13.78 -5.42 12.54
C SER A 486 -13.51 -5.98 13.94
N GLY A 487 -12.26 -6.29 14.31
CA GLY A 487 -11.92 -6.87 15.62
C GLY A 487 -12.43 -8.30 15.88
N GLU A 488 -13.14 -8.92 14.92
CA GLU A 488 -13.60 -10.31 14.97
C GLU A 488 -12.71 -11.23 14.13
N LEU A 489 -12.44 -12.44 14.63
CA LEU A 489 -11.67 -13.47 13.91
C LEU A 489 -12.53 -14.13 12.84
N ASP A 490 -12.15 -13.97 11.57
CA ASP A 490 -12.74 -14.73 10.48
C ASP A 490 -12.10 -16.12 10.36
N TYR A 491 -12.70 -17.09 11.05
CA TYR A 491 -12.30 -18.50 10.97
C TYR A 491 -12.63 -19.17 9.61
N ASN A 492 -13.21 -18.46 8.64
CA ASN A 492 -13.30 -18.95 7.26
C ASN A 492 -12.06 -18.63 6.42
N SER A 493 -11.18 -17.77 6.91
CA SER A 493 -10.01 -17.31 6.18
C SER A 493 -8.95 -18.42 6.01
N ASN A 494 -8.48 -18.58 4.77
CA ASN A 494 -7.37 -19.45 4.39
C ASN A 494 -6.18 -18.66 3.80
N LYS A 495 -6.22 -17.33 3.92
CA LYS A 495 -5.26 -16.41 3.31
C LYS A 495 -5.05 -15.19 4.22
N ALA A 496 -3.81 -14.82 4.48
CA ALA A 496 -3.46 -13.60 5.21
C ALA A 496 -2.37 -12.82 4.47
N TYR A 497 -2.61 -11.53 4.20
CA TYR A 497 -1.65 -10.63 3.53
C TYR A 497 -1.05 -11.19 2.25
N ASP A 498 -1.89 -11.74 1.37
CA ASP A 498 -1.45 -12.38 0.13
C ASP A 498 -0.68 -13.70 0.26
N VAL A 499 -0.64 -14.29 1.45
CA VAL A 499 -0.10 -15.63 1.72
C VAL A 499 -1.21 -16.62 2.02
N THR A 500 -1.18 -17.80 1.40
CA THR A 500 -2.03 -18.96 1.72
C THR A 500 -1.27 -19.90 2.66
N PHE A 501 -1.49 -21.22 2.60
CA PHE A 501 -0.72 -22.17 3.39
C PHE A 501 0.72 -22.31 2.86
N PHE A 502 1.68 -22.34 3.78
CA PHE A 502 3.12 -22.44 3.53
C PHE A 502 3.72 -23.71 4.16
N ASP A 503 4.91 -24.10 3.72
CA ASP A 503 5.67 -25.23 4.26
C ASP A 503 6.22 -24.86 5.66
N GLU A 504 5.88 -25.66 6.66
CA GLU A 504 6.24 -25.40 8.06
C GLU A 504 7.75 -25.44 8.30
N ARG A 505 8.50 -26.14 7.43
CA ARG A 505 9.97 -26.23 7.51
C ARG A 505 10.67 -24.91 7.17
N GLU A 506 9.98 -23.99 6.51
CA GLU A 506 10.53 -22.67 6.14
C GLU A 506 10.42 -21.64 7.28
N LEU A 507 9.68 -21.95 8.34
CA LEU A 507 9.43 -21.02 9.44
C LEU A 507 10.69 -20.78 10.29
N SER A 508 11.00 -19.52 10.56
CA SER A 508 12.07 -19.13 11.48
C SER A 508 11.52 -18.69 12.84
N VAL A 509 12.33 -18.87 13.89
CA VAL A 509 11.97 -18.45 15.28
C VAL A 509 12.37 -16.99 15.55
N SER A 510 13.19 -16.41 14.69
CA SER A 510 13.63 -15.01 14.74
C SER A 510 13.40 -14.31 13.40
N PRO A 511 13.10 -13.00 13.43
CA PRO A 511 13.10 -12.19 12.21
C PRO A 511 14.53 -12.12 11.64
N LEU A 512 14.65 -11.90 10.33
CA LEU A 512 15.94 -11.57 9.71
C LEU A 512 16.43 -10.19 10.20
N ASN A 513 17.75 -10.04 10.37
CA ASN A 513 18.39 -8.78 10.73
C ASN A 513 18.31 -7.78 9.56
N PHE A 514 17.32 -6.89 9.58
CA PHE A 514 17.24 -5.72 8.70
C PHE A 514 17.38 -4.44 9.54
N ASP A 515 18.03 -3.41 9.01
CA ASP A 515 18.29 -2.14 9.72
C ASP A 515 17.02 -1.32 10.03
N LYS A 516 15.90 -1.59 9.35
CA LYS A 516 14.60 -0.93 9.54
C LYS A 516 13.46 -1.95 9.47
N VAL A 517 13.12 -2.52 10.62
CA VAL A 517 11.94 -3.39 10.77
C VAL A 517 10.88 -2.61 11.55
N THR A 518 9.60 -2.92 11.34
CA THR A 518 8.45 -2.47 12.14
C THR A 518 7.51 -3.66 12.36
N TYR A 519 6.72 -3.66 13.44
CA TYR A 519 5.70 -4.67 13.72
C TYR A 519 4.34 -4.00 13.76
N ARG A 520 3.34 -4.62 13.13
CA ARG A 520 1.94 -4.23 13.32
C ARG A 520 1.38 -4.93 14.56
N ASN A 521 0.63 -4.18 15.37
CA ASN A 521 -0.10 -4.75 16.49
C ASN A 521 -1.28 -5.57 15.99
N PRO A 522 -1.52 -6.78 16.53
CA PRO A 522 -2.78 -7.48 16.35
C PRO A 522 -3.94 -6.63 16.86
N ASP A 523 -5.06 -6.62 16.14
CA ASP A 523 -6.29 -5.92 16.53
C ASP A 523 -7.00 -6.59 17.73
N ILE A 524 -6.51 -7.76 18.15
CA ILE A 524 -7.05 -8.55 19.24
C ILE A 524 -5.98 -8.71 20.32
N ASP A 525 -6.39 -8.58 21.58
CA ASP A 525 -5.49 -8.82 22.70
C ASP A 525 -5.02 -10.28 22.74
N LEU A 526 -3.77 -10.52 22.39
CA LEU A 526 -3.09 -11.82 22.51
C LEU A 526 -2.19 -11.91 23.74
N SER A 527 -2.22 -10.92 24.65
CA SER A 527 -1.29 -10.83 25.77
C SER A 527 -1.69 -11.69 26.97
N SER A 528 -2.98 -12.02 27.12
CA SER A 528 -3.52 -12.71 28.29
C SER A 528 -3.81 -14.21 28.04
N LEU A 529 -3.79 -15.01 29.12
CA LEU A 529 -4.20 -16.42 29.10
C LEU A 529 -5.69 -16.58 28.74
N ASN A 530 -6.53 -15.67 29.24
CA ASN A 530 -7.96 -15.67 28.97
C ASN A 530 -8.27 -15.51 27.47
N SER A 531 -7.48 -14.69 26.78
CA SER A 531 -7.62 -14.51 25.33
C SER A 531 -7.30 -15.78 24.55
N TYR A 532 -6.24 -16.52 24.93
CA TYR A 532 -5.88 -17.79 24.30
C TYR A 532 -6.99 -18.84 24.45
N GLU A 533 -7.52 -19.02 25.66
CA GLU A 533 -8.61 -19.95 25.92
C GLU A 533 -9.89 -19.58 25.16
N LYS A 534 -10.18 -18.27 25.06
CA LYS A 534 -11.31 -17.76 24.29
C LYS A 534 -11.19 -18.12 22.81
N ILE A 535 -10.02 -17.91 22.19
CA ILE A 535 -9.77 -18.24 20.77
C ILE A 535 -10.03 -19.73 20.50
N ILE A 536 -9.54 -20.62 21.37
CA ILE A 536 -9.75 -22.07 21.24
C ILE A 536 -11.24 -22.41 21.35
N LYS A 537 -11.94 -21.83 22.33
CA LYS A 537 -13.36 -22.07 22.56
C LYS A 537 -14.20 -21.59 21.37
N ASP A 538 -13.92 -20.40 20.87
CA ASP A 538 -14.63 -19.80 19.74
C ASP A 538 -14.37 -20.59 18.45
N PHE A 539 -13.12 -21.03 18.22
CA PHE A 539 -12.78 -21.88 17.09
C PHE A 539 -13.46 -23.25 17.13
N LYS A 540 -13.48 -23.93 18.30
CA LYS A 540 -14.21 -25.20 18.47
C LYS A 540 -15.71 -25.04 18.19
N LYS A 541 -16.30 -23.93 18.67
CA LYS A 541 -17.71 -23.59 18.41
C LYS A 541 -17.95 -23.37 16.92
N PHE A 542 -17.07 -22.63 16.25
CA PHE A 542 -17.15 -22.41 14.81
C PHE A 542 -17.10 -23.73 14.02
N LEU A 543 -16.14 -24.62 14.31
CA LEU A 543 -16.05 -25.91 13.62
C LEU A 543 -17.29 -26.78 13.85
N SER A 544 -17.87 -26.76 15.06
CA SER A 544 -19.11 -27.49 15.35
C SER A 544 -20.32 -26.99 14.57
N LEU A 545 -20.33 -25.73 14.17
CA LEU A 545 -21.40 -25.11 13.39
C LEU A 545 -21.17 -25.24 11.88
N LYS A 546 -19.92 -25.10 11.43
CA LYS A 546 -19.55 -25.06 10.01
C LYS A 546 -19.41 -26.46 9.40
N LEU A 547 -18.80 -27.39 10.11
CA LEU A 547 -18.50 -28.71 9.57
C LEU A 547 -19.63 -29.68 9.88
N SER A 548 -20.21 -30.22 8.82
CA SER A 548 -21.15 -31.32 8.87
C SER A 548 -20.73 -32.37 7.87
N TYR A 549 -20.55 -33.60 8.32
CA TYR A 549 -20.13 -34.68 7.46
C TYR A 549 -21.34 -35.45 6.96
N LYS A 550 -21.45 -35.56 5.64
CA LYS A 550 -22.51 -36.31 4.98
C LYS A 550 -22.06 -37.76 4.84
N LEU A 551 -22.75 -38.67 5.51
CA LEU A 551 -22.55 -40.10 5.36
C LEU A 551 -23.74 -40.75 4.66
N HIS A 552 -23.46 -41.81 3.92
CA HIS A 552 -24.45 -42.66 3.30
C HIS A 552 -24.59 -43.95 4.09
N TYR A 553 -25.82 -44.36 4.36
CA TYR A 553 -26.15 -45.58 5.07
C TYR A 553 -26.89 -46.53 4.15
N SER A 554 -26.35 -47.74 3.97
CA SER A 554 -27.07 -48.82 3.30
C SER A 554 -27.99 -49.52 4.30
N THR A 555 -29.31 -49.41 4.08
CA THR A 555 -30.32 -50.12 4.88
C THR A 555 -30.17 -51.65 4.79
N LYS A 556 -29.73 -52.14 3.63
CA LYS A 556 -29.59 -53.56 3.30
C LYS A 556 -28.36 -54.20 3.92
N PHE A 557 -27.20 -53.55 3.81
CA PHE A 557 -25.93 -54.06 4.35
C PHE A 557 -25.66 -53.59 5.79
N LYS A 558 -26.43 -52.60 6.30
CA LYS A 558 -26.26 -51.98 7.62
C LYS A 558 -24.86 -51.38 7.86
N VAL A 559 -24.25 -50.89 6.78
CA VAL A 559 -22.90 -50.28 6.78
C VAL A 559 -23.02 -48.80 6.41
N TYR A 560 -22.19 -47.97 7.02
CA TYR A 560 -22.04 -46.54 6.70
C TYR A 560 -20.90 -46.33 5.68
N SER A 561 -20.99 -45.23 4.91
CA SER A 561 -19.88 -44.76 4.09
C SER A 561 -18.73 -44.29 4.96
N LYS A 562 -17.53 -44.25 4.39
CA LYS A 562 -16.40 -43.53 4.98
C LYS A 562 -16.64 -42.02 4.87
N CYS A 563 -15.88 -41.25 5.66
CA CYS A 563 -15.90 -39.79 5.59
C CYS A 563 -15.43 -39.32 4.19
N ASN A 564 -16.10 -38.33 3.61
CA ASN A 564 -15.87 -37.79 2.26
C ASN A 564 -15.93 -38.82 1.10
N GLU A 565 -16.44 -40.02 1.33
CA GLU A 565 -16.66 -41.03 0.28
C GLU A 565 -17.87 -40.64 -0.57
N SER A 566 -17.68 -40.53 -1.89
CA SER A 566 -18.78 -40.25 -2.82
C SER A 566 -19.81 -41.38 -2.82
N LEU A 567 -21.04 -41.09 -3.26
CA LEU A 567 -22.08 -42.11 -3.37
C LEU A 567 -21.67 -43.24 -4.33
N GLU A 568 -20.95 -42.92 -5.41
CA GLU A 568 -20.38 -43.90 -6.35
C GLU A 568 -19.31 -44.79 -5.71
N GLU A 569 -18.35 -44.22 -4.99
CA GLU A 569 -17.29 -44.96 -4.30
C GLU A 569 -17.87 -45.87 -3.22
N PHE A 570 -18.85 -45.37 -2.45
CA PHE A 570 -19.55 -46.15 -1.45
C PHE A 570 -20.30 -47.34 -2.06
N LYS A 571 -20.98 -47.13 -3.21
CA LYS A 571 -21.64 -48.21 -3.96
C LYS A 571 -20.63 -49.24 -4.47
N SER A 572 -19.45 -48.80 -4.94
CA SER A 572 -18.39 -49.69 -5.40
C SER A 572 -17.87 -50.58 -4.27
N ARG A 573 -17.54 -49.99 -3.12
CA ARG A 573 -17.10 -50.72 -1.93
C ARG A 573 -18.18 -51.67 -1.39
N LEU A 574 -19.44 -51.26 -1.41
CA LEU A 574 -20.56 -52.13 -1.04
C LEU A 574 -20.75 -53.30 -2.00
N ARG A 575 -20.41 -53.16 -3.29
CA ARG A 575 -20.43 -54.30 -4.23
C ARG A 575 -19.34 -55.31 -3.91
N GLU A 576 -18.15 -54.86 -3.52
CA GLU A 576 -17.07 -55.76 -3.07
C GLU A 576 -17.43 -56.50 -1.78
N VAL A 577 -17.86 -55.77 -0.74
CA VAL A 577 -18.31 -56.37 0.53
C VAL A 577 -19.54 -57.26 0.31
N GLY A 578 -20.46 -56.82 -0.55
CA GLY A 578 -21.65 -57.57 -0.95
C GLY A 578 -21.29 -58.88 -1.66
N LYS A 579 -20.23 -58.88 -2.49
CA LYS A 579 -19.71 -60.07 -3.17
C LYS A 579 -19.15 -61.08 -2.18
N GLU A 580 -18.38 -60.66 -1.18
CA GLU A 580 -17.87 -61.59 -0.15
C GLU A 580 -18.99 -62.25 0.67
N ILE A 581 -20.00 -61.47 1.07
CA ILE A 581 -21.17 -61.98 1.81
C ILE A 581 -22.00 -62.91 0.90
N PHE A 582 -22.16 -62.54 -0.37
CA PHE A 582 -22.84 -63.34 -1.40
C PHE A 582 -22.13 -64.69 -1.59
N ASP A 583 -20.81 -64.69 -1.78
CA ASP A 583 -20.00 -65.88 -1.98
C ASP A 583 -20.04 -66.80 -0.75
N SER A 584 -20.09 -66.23 0.45
CA SER A 584 -20.27 -66.98 1.71
C SER A 584 -21.66 -67.65 1.80
N LYS A 585 -22.73 -66.92 1.47
CA LYS A 585 -24.10 -67.49 1.47
C LYS A 585 -24.30 -68.54 0.37
N CYS A 586 -23.76 -68.30 -0.82
CA CYS A 586 -23.78 -69.25 -1.93
C CYS A 586 -23.07 -70.55 -1.54
N ARG A 587 -21.88 -70.47 -0.94
CA ARG A 587 -21.17 -71.65 -0.40
C ARG A 587 -22.03 -72.46 0.57
N ARG A 588 -22.67 -71.81 1.56
CA ARG A 588 -23.55 -72.50 2.53
C ARG A 588 -24.75 -73.20 1.89
N VAL A 589 -25.30 -72.63 0.81
CA VAL A 589 -26.42 -73.26 0.08
C VAL A 589 -25.93 -74.45 -0.73
N VAL A 590 -24.81 -74.30 -1.43
CA VAL A 590 -24.17 -75.37 -2.21
C VAL A 590 -23.83 -76.55 -1.29
N GLU A 591 -23.10 -76.32 -0.20
CA GLU A 591 -22.70 -77.36 0.77
C GLU A 591 -23.92 -78.16 1.29
N ARG A 592 -25.02 -77.46 1.61
CA ARG A 592 -26.25 -78.09 2.12
C ARG A 592 -26.92 -78.99 1.09
N TYR A 593 -26.97 -78.57 -0.17
CA TYR A 593 -27.61 -79.33 -1.24
C TYR A 593 -26.71 -80.46 -1.75
N GLU A 594 -25.40 -80.23 -1.85
CA GLU A 594 -24.41 -81.25 -2.19
C GLU A 594 -24.38 -82.39 -1.17
N ALA A 595 -24.48 -82.09 0.13
CA ALA A 595 -24.58 -83.13 1.15
C ALA A 595 -25.82 -84.03 0.95
N LYS A 596 -26.98 -83.45 0.59
CA LYS A 596 -28.19 -84.20 0.28
C LYS A 596 -28.04 -85.03 -1.00
N ILE A 597 -27.52 -84.41 -2.06
CA ILE A 597 -27.29 -85.05 -3.36
C ILE A 597 -26.31 -86.23 -3.20
N SER A 598 -25.23 -86.05 -2.44
CA SER A 598 -24.24 -87.09 -2.16
C SER A 598 -24.88 -88.31 -1.46
N LYS A 599 -25.76 -88.08 -0.47
CA LYS A 599 -26.51 -89.16 0.20
C LYS A 599 -27.37 -89.96 -0.78
N HIS A 600 -28.10 -89.29 -1.67
CA HIS A 600 -28.90 -89.97 -2.68
C HIS A 600 -28.04 -90.66 -3.77
N ASN A 601 -26.94 -90.05 -4.19
CA ASN A 601 -26.01 -90.64 -5.15
C ASN A 601 -25.34 -91.91 -4.61
N ALA A 602 -25.01 -91.96 -3.32
CA ALA A 602 -24.50 -93.17 -2.68
C ALA A 602 -25.51 -94.32 -2.72
N ILE A 603 -26.80 -94.01 -2.48
CA ILE A 603 -27.90 -94.98 -2.57
C ILE A 603 -28.10 -95.43 -4.02
N ILE A 604 -28.11 -94.50 -4.99
CA ILE A 604 -28.22 -94.82 -6.41
C ILE A 604 -27.08 -95.74 -6.84
N LYS A 605 -25.84 -95.47 -6.41
CA LYS A 605 -24.69 -96.34 -6.71
C LYS A 605 -24.89 -97.74 -6.16
N SER A 606 -25.30 -97.87 -4.89
CA SER A 606 -25.60 -99.16 -4.26
C SER A 606 -26.70 -99.92 -5.01
N LEU A 607 -27.79 -99.24 -5.37
CA LEU A 607 -28.89 -99.83 -6.12
C LEU A 607 -28.44 -100.29 -7.52
N ARG A 608 -27.64 -99.48 -8.24
CA ARG A 608 -27.06 -99.86 -9.54
C ARG A 608 -26.21 -101.11 -9.43
N ASP A 609 -25.35 -101.19 -8.41
CA ASP A 609 -24.50 -102.35 -8.17
C ASP A 609 -25.34 -103.60 -7.83
N GLU A 610 -26.37 -103.45 -6.99
CA GLU A 610 -27.30 -104.53 -6.62
C GLU A 610 -28.10 -105.04 -7.83
N ILE A 611 -28.66 -104.13 -8.64
CA ILE A 611 -29.35 -104.44 -9.89
C ILE A 611 -28.40 -105.19 -10.84
N LYS A 612 -27.17 -104.71 -11.00
CA LYS A 612 -26.17 -105.35 -11.87
C LYS A 612 -25.88 -106.79 -11.44
N VAL A 613 -25.72 -107.05 -10.14
CA VAL A 613 -25.52 -108.40 -9.59
C VAL A 613 -26.75 -109.29 -9.81
N LYS A 614 -27.95 -108.78 -9.51
CA LYS A 614 -29.21 -109.52 -9.69
C LYS A 614 -29.46 -109.87 -11.16
N VAL A 615 -29.22 -108.94 -12.07
CA VAL A 615 -29.33 -109.14 -13.53
C VAL A 615 -28.32 -110.18 -14.02
N GLN A 616 -27.07 -110.16 -13.53
CA GLN A 616 -26.09 -111.21 -13.86
C GLN A 616 -26.53 -112.58 -13.36
N SER A 617 -27.06 -112.68 -12.14
CA SER A 617 -27.60 -113.92 -11.58
C SER A 617 -28.80 -114.44 -12.38
N ALA A 618 -29.71 -113.55 -12.77
CA ALA A 618 -30.83 -113.90 -13.64
C ALA A 618 -30.35 -114.43 -15.01
N LYS A 619 -29.36 -113.78 -15.64
CA LYS A 619 -28.75 -114.27 -16.89
C LYS A 619 -28.15 -115.67 -16.76
N ARG A 620 -27.47 -115.96 -15.64
CA ARG A 620 -26.92 -117.31 -15.36
C ARG A 620 -28.04 -118.34 -15.23
N LEU A 621 -29.09 -118.04 -14.45
CA LEU A 621 -30.25 -118.93 -14.29
C LEU A 621 -30.95 -119.20 -15.62
N ILE A 622 -31.13 -118.18 -16.47
CA ILE A 622 -31.70 -118.34 -17.81
C ILE A 622 -30.87 -119.32 -18.64
N SER A 623 -29.54 -119.19 -18.63
CA SER A 623 -28.66 -120.13 -19.33
C SER A 623 -28.83 -121.56 -18.81
N THR A 624 -28.82 -121.75 -17.48
CA THR A 624 -28.97 -123.08 -16.87
C THR A 624 -30.34 -123.70 -17.13
N ILE A 625 -31.41 -122.89 -17.11
CA ILE A 625 -32.77 -123.33 -17.47
C ILE A 625 -32.78 -123.79 -18.93
N ASN A 626 -32.17 -123.03 -19.84
CA ASN A 626 -32.09 -123.39 -21.26
C ASN A 626 -31.30 -124.69 -21.47
N ASP A 627 -30.18 -124.88 -20.77
CA ASP A 627 -29.39 -126.11 -20.84
C ASP A 627 -30.17 -127.33 -20.33
N LEU A 628 -30.89 -127.18 -19.22
CA LEU A 628 -31.74 -128.25 -18.68
C LEU A 628 -32.94 -128.54 -19.59
N LYS A 629 -33.58 -127.52 -20.16
CA LYS A 629 -34.64 -127.69 -21.17
C LYS A 629 -34.14 -128.42 -22.42
N ASN A 630 -32.91 -128.14 -22.86
CA ASN A 630 -32.29 -128.85 -23.98
C ASN A 630 -32.03 -130.33 -23.65
N LYS A 631 -31.56 -130.63 -22.43
CA LYS A 631 -31.42 -132.03 -21.95
C LYS A 631 -32.77 -132.75 -21.85
N LEU A 632 -33.83 -132.04 -21.47
CA LEU A 632 -35.19 -132.56 -21.36
C LEU A 632 -35.77 -133.03 -22.71
N ARG A 633 -35.34 -132.45 -23.84
CA ARG A 633 -35.85 -132.78 -25.19
C ARG A 633 -35.53 -134.19 -25.67
N GLY A 634 -34.56 -134.88 -25.04
CA GLY A 634 -34.13 -136.24 -25.42
C GLY A 634 -34.57 -137.35 -24.46
N LEU A 635 -35.43 -137.06 -23.48
CA LEU A 635 -35.86 -138.00 -22.43
C LEU A 635 -37.35 -138.34 -22.54
N ASP A 636 -37.73 -139.57 -22.19
CA ASP A 636 -39.14 -140.02 -22.13
C ASP A 636 -39.90 -139.30 -20.99
N PRO A 637 -41.06 -138.66 -21.26
CA PRO A 637 -41.89 -137.97 -20.26
C PRO A 637 -42.29 -138.80 -19.03
N SER A 638 -42.33 -140.13 -19.18
CA SER A 638 -42.69 -141.11 -18.13
C SER A 638 -41.51 -141.44 -17.21
N SER A 639 -40.29 -141.07 -17.60
CA SER A 639 -39.07 -141.46 -16.90
C SER A 639 -38.87 -140.66 -15.61
N ARG A 640 -38.32 -141.34 -14.60
CA ARG A 640 -38.00 -140.75 -13.29
C ARG A 640 -37.02 -139.55 -13.43
N GLU A 641 -36.15 -139.61 -14.43
CA GLU A 641 -35.21 -138.53 -14.79
C GLU A 641 -35.91 -137.30 -15.39
N TYR A 642 -36.90 -137.48 -16.28
CA TYR A 642 -37.68 -136.36 -16.84
C TYR A 642 -38.43 -135.60 -15.75
N ILE A 643 -39.13 -136.32 -14.86
CA ILE A 643 -39.91 -135.72 -13.76
C ILE A 643 -38.97 -134.96 -12.79
N SER A 644 -37.80 -135.52 -12.51
CA SER A 644 -36.77 -134.88 -11.67
C SER A 644 -36.21 -133.60 -12.31
N ILE A 645 -35.89 -133.61 -13.61
CA ILE A 645 -35.35 -132.43 -14.30
C ILE A 645 -36.44 -131.37 -14.52
N SER A 646 -37.67 -131.77 -14.87
CA SER A 646 -38.81 -130.88 -15.07
C SER A 646 -39.19 -130.14 -13.79
N SER A 647 -39.28 -130.84 -12.66
CA SER A 647 -39.50 -130.22 -11.35
C SER A 647 -38.36 -129.26 -10.95
N LYS A 648 -37.12 -129.56 -11.35
CA LYS A 648 -35.95 -128.68 -11.14
C LYS A 648 -36.00 -127.42 -12.01
N ILE A 649 -36.48 -127.53 -13.26
CA ILE A 649 -36.73 -126.38 -14.16
C ILE A 649 -37.82 -125.50 -13.57
N GLN A 650 -38.95 -126.07 -13.16
CA GLN A 650 -40.05 -125.34 -12.51
C GLN A 650 -39.55 -124.54 -11.30
N SER A 651 -38.74 -125.17 -10.44
CA SER A 651 -38.13 -124.51 -9.28
C SER A 651 -37.18 -123.35 -9.66
N LEU A 652 -36.44 -123.48 -10.77
CA LEU A 652 -35.54 -122.44 -11.28
C LEU A 652 -36.31 -121.29 -11.95
N GLU A 653 -37.41 -121.58 -12.65
CA GLU A 653 -38.31 -120.58 -13.23
C GLU A 653 -39.01 -119.76 -12.14
N ASP A 654 -39.46 -120.40 -11.07
CA ASP A 654 -40.00 -119.69 -9.89
C ASP A 654 -38.96 -118.76 -9.25
N ARG A 655 -37.70 -119.22 -9.16
CA ARG A 655 -36.59 -118.40 -8.68
C ARG A 655 -36.30 -117.22 -9.62
N LEU A 656 -36.34 -117.45 -10.93
CA LEU A 656 -36.14 -116.41 -11.94
C LEU A 656 -37.27 -115.36 -11.89
N SER A 657 -38.52 -115.79 -11.75
CA SER A 657 -39.68 -114.90 -11.58
C SER A 657 -39.53 -113.99 -10.35
N LYS A 658 -39.14 -114.55 -9.20
CA LYS A 658 -38.85 -113.78 -7.98
C LYS A 658 -37.70 -112.78 -8.19
N LEU A 659 -36.61 -113.19 -8.84
CA LEU A 659 -35.48 -112.32 -9.16
C LEU A 659 -35.86 -111.18 -10.11
N SER A 660 -36.64 -111.46 -11.17
CA SER A 660 -37.14 -110.44 -12.10
C SER A 660 -38.03 -109.41 -11.41
N LYS A 661 -38.90 -109.87 -10.49
CA LYS A 661 -39.71 -108.98 -9.66
C LYS A 661 -38.85 -108.06 -8.79
N MET A 662 -37.84 -108.62 -8.10
CA MET A 662 -36.89 -107.83 -7.29
C MET A 662 -36.07 -106.82 -8.14
N VAL A 663 -35.70 -107.18 -9.37
CA VAL A 663 -35.02 -106.26 -10.29
C VAL A 663 -35.95 -105.10 -10.69
N SER A 664 -37.22 -105.39 -11.00
CA SER A 664 -38.22 -104.37 -11.32
C SER A 664 -38.42 -103.40 -10.15
N GLU A 665 -38.57 -103.92 -8.92
CA GLU A 665 -38.72 -103.12 -7.71
C GLU A 665 -37.48 -102.23 -7.45
N SER A 666 -36.28 -102.79 -7.59
CA SER A 666 -35.03 -102.02 -7.45
C SER A 666 -34.87 -100.94 -8.53
N ASN A 667 -35.31 -101.21 -9.78
CA ASN A 667 -35.29 -100.22 -10.87
C ASN A 667 -36.25 -99.05 -10.60
N SER A 668 -37.47 -99.33 -10.12
CA SER A 668 -38.42 -98.27 -9.77
C SER A 668 -37.91 -97.38 -8.63
N GLU A 669 -37.26 -97.98 -7.62
CA GLU A 669 -36.61 -97.19 -6.55
C GLU A 669 -35.42 -96.38 -7.08
N LEU A 670 -34.64 -96.91 -8.03
CA LEU A 670 -33.55 -96.20 -8.67
C LEU A 670 -34.05 -94.97 -9.46
N GLU A 671 -35.07 -95.12 -10.29
CA GLU A 671 -35.70 -94.02 -11.03
C GLU A 671 -36.25 -92.95 -10.08
N TYR A 672 -36.87 -93.37 -8.97
CA TYR A 672 -37.37 -92.45 -7.94
C TYR A 672 -36.23 -91.64 -7.30
N ARG A 673 -35.11 -92.28 -6.96
CA ARG A 673 -33.94 -91.60 -6.37
C ARG A 673 -33.25 -90.67 -7.35
N GLU A 674 -33.13 -91.06 -8.61
CA GLU A 674 -32.56 -90.22 -9.68
C GLU A 674 -33.39 -88.95 -9.88
N LYS A 675 -34.72 -89.08 -9.90
CA LYS A 675 -35.64 -87.94 -9.96
C LYS A 675 -35.48 -86.98 -8.78
N ILE A 676 -35.31 -87.49 -7.55
CA ILE A 676 -35.04 -86.65 -6.37
C ILE A 676 -33.73 -85.87 -6.53
N VAL A 677 -32.68 -86.48 -7.08
CA VAL A 677 -31.40 -85.79 -7.32
C VAL A 677 -31.57 -84.67 -8.35
N GLU A 678 -32.30 -84.90 -9.43
CA GLU A 678 -32.61 -83.86 -10.42
C GLU A 678 -33.42 -82.71 -9.82
N ASP A 679 -34.45 -83.02 -9.02
CA ASP A 679 -35.26 -82.03 -8.33
C ASP A 679 -34.43 -81.19 -7.34
N LEU A 680 -33.55 -81.83 -6.56
CA LEU A 680 -32.64 -81.13 -5.65
C LEU A 680 -31.66 -80.22 -6.40
N LYS A 681 -31.12 -80.66 -7.55
CA LYS A 681 -30.25 -79.82 -8.40
C LYS A 681 -31.00 -78.61 -8.94
N ARG A 682 -32.25 -78.80 -9.39
CA ARG A 682 -33.11 -77.72 -9.89
C ARG A 682 -33.47 -76.72 -8.80
N GLU A 683 -33.84 -77.19 -7.61
CA GLU A 683 -34.09 -76.34 -6.45
C GLU A 683 -32.86 -75.53 -6.03
N MET A 684 -31.68 -76.18 -6.00
CA MET A 684 -30.42 -75.51 -5.69
C MET A 684 -30.14 -74.40 -6.71
N GLY A 685 -30.28 -74.70 -8.01
CA GLY A 685 -30.13 -73.71 -9.08
C GLY A 685 -31.09 -72.53 -8.94
N ASN A 686 -32.35 -72.79 -8.61
CA ASN A 686 -33.36 -71.74 -8.38
C ASN A 686 -33.04 -70.89 -7.15
N LYS A 687 -32.56 -71.49 -6.05
CA LYS A 687 -32.13 -70.75 -4.85
C LYS A 687 -30.89 -69.89 -5.12
N LEU A 688 -29.93 -70.39 -5.88
CA LEU A 688 -28.76 -69.62 -6.28
C LEU A 688 -29.13 -68.46 -7.21
N LYS A 689 -30.04 -68.67 -8.17
CA LYS A 689 -30.58 -67.58 -9.01
C LYS A 689 -31.31 -66.52 -8.19
N LYS A 690 -32.16 -66.95 -7.23
CA LYS A 690 -32.88 -66.04 -6.33
C LYS A 690 -31.91 -65.23 -5.45
N LEU A 691 -30.88 -65.88 -4.90
CA LEU A 691 -29.82 -65.20 -4.16
C LEU A 691 -29.07 -64.19 -5.06
N LYS A 692 -28.79 -64.53 -6.32
CA LYS A 692 -28.10 -63.63 -7.24
C LYS A 692 -28.93 -62.36 -7.52
N SER A 693 -30.22 -62.50 -7.81
CA SER A 693 -31.12 -61.35 -8.00
C SER A 693 -31.29 -60.51 -6.73
N GLU A 694 -31.23 -61.13 -5.54
CA GLU A 694 -31.32 -60.41 -4.27
C GLU A 694 -30.07 -59.56 -3.96
N PHE A 695 -28.89 -59.89 -4.51
CA PHE A 695 -27.64 -59.18 -4.24
C PHE A 695 -27.24 -58.16 -5.31
N GLU A 696 -27.79 -58.25 -6.53
CA GLU A 696 -27.60 -57.22 -7.58
C GLU A 696 -28.30 -55.89 -7.23
N ASP A 697 -29.38 -55.96 -6.46
CA ASP A 697 -30.06 -54.79 -5.89
C ASP A 697 -29.30 -54.27 -4.66
N LEU A 698 -28.75 -53.05 -4.72
CA LEU A 698 -28.04 -52.42 -3.60
C LEU A 698 -28.97 -51.80 -2.55
N GLY A 699 -30.29 -51.75 -2.81
CA GLY A 699 -31.30 -51.17 -1.93
C GLY A 699 -31.26 -49.65 -1.82
N GLU A 700 -32.05 -49.13 -0.88
CA GLU A 700 -32.15 -47.68 -0.63
C GLU A 700 -31.04 -47.16 0.28
N PHE A 701 -30.49 -46.00 -0.09
CA PHE A 701 -29.46 -45.29 0.65
C PHE A 701 -30.08 -44.15 1.45
N LYS A 702 -29.83 -44.12 2.76
CA LYS A 702 -30.19 -42.98 3.60
C LYS A 702 -28.99 -42.07 3.78
N THR A 703 -29.22 -40.76 3.75
CA THR A 703 -28.19 -39.79 4.10
C THR A 703 -28.29 -39.49 5.60
N VAL A 704 -27.17 -39.58 6.31
CA VAL A 704 -27.05 -39.19 7.72
C VAL A 704 -26.03 -38.06 7.80
N ILE A 705 -26.40 -36.97 8.44
CA ILE A 705 -25.51 -35.84 8.68
C ILE A 705 -24.95 -35.99 10.09
N ILE A 706 -23.61 -35.96 10.21
CA ILE A 706 -22.93 -35.93 11.50
C ILE A 706 -22.47 -34.50 11.77
N THR A 707 -22.97 -33.95 12.87
CA THR A 707 -22.51 -32.67 13.43
C THR A 707 -21.43 -32.95 14.48
N LEU A 708 -20.39 -32.12 14.50
CA LEU A 708 -19.31 -32.24 15.47
C LEU A 708 -19.73 -31.72 16.85
N GLY A 709 -19.27 -32.39 17.91
CA GLY A 709 -19.29 -31.87 19.28
C GLY A 709 -17.94 -31.30 19.68
N GLY A 710 -17.89 -30.48 20.74
CA GLY A 710 -16.63 -29.86 21.20
C GLY A 710 -15.54 -30.85 21.66
N LYS A 711 -15.90 -32.12 21.95
CA LYS A 711 -14.96 -33.20 22.28
C LYS A 711 -14.37 -33.89 21.04
N ASP A 712 -14.99 -33.73 19.87
CA ASP A 712 -14.52 -34.32 18.62
C ASP A 712 -13.40 -33.47 17.98
N VAL A 713 -13.16 -32.27 18.50
CA VAL A 713 -12.19 -31.30 17.98
C VAL A 713 -11.03 -31.15 18.97
N ASP A 714 -9.85 -31.57 18.52
CA ASP A 714 -8.59 -31.32 19.22
C ASP A 714 -7.79 -30.24 18.49
N VAL A 715 -7.34 -29.22 19.22
CA VAL A 715 -6.58 -28.11 18.63
C VAL A 715 -5.10 -28.42 18.82
N GLU A 716 -4.42 -28.74 17.73
CA GLU A 716 -3.02 -29.17 17.74
C GLU A 716 -2.10 -28.00 18.12
N TYR A 717 -2.31 -26.84 17.48
CA TYR A 717 -1.61 -25.61 17.83
C TYR A 717 -2.42 -24.36 17.48
N VAL A 718 -2.10 -23.29 18.19
CA VAL A 718 -2.43 -21.90 17.86
C VAL A 718 -1.11 -21.15 17.85
N ARG A 719 -0.67 -20.67 16.69
CA ARG A 719 0.61 -19.97 16.55
C ARG A 719 0.45 -18.65 15.82
N LEU A 720 1.33 -17.70 16.13
CA LEU A 720 1.39 -16.41 15.49
C LEU A 720 2.47 -16.44 14.40
N ILE A 721 2.08 -16.04 13.20
CA ILE A 721 2.94 -15.96 12.02
C ILE A 721 3.14 -14.48 11.68
N TRP A 722 4.39 -14.06 11.64
CA TRP A 722 4.80 -12.74 11.21
C TRP A 722 5.08 -12.75 9.72
N VAL A 723 4.22 -12.09 8.96
CA VAL A 723 4.30 -11.99 7.50
C VAL A 723 5.09 -10.73 7.11
N PRO A 724 6.22 -10.85 6.39
CA PRO A 724 7.03 -9.69 5.99
C PRO A 724 6.37 -8.95 4.82
N ILE A 725 6.15 -7.65 4.98
CA ILE A 725 5.60 -6.76 3.96
C ILE A 725 6.47 -5.53 3.85
N PHE A 726 6.98 -5.25 2.67
CA PHE A 726 7.67 -4.01 2.37
C PHE A 726 6.66 -2.97 1.91
N ASP A 727 6.75 -1.75 2.42
CA ASP A 727 5.94 -0.63 1.96
C ASP A 727 6.72 0.69 2.02
N GLY A 728 6.32 1.66 1.20
CA GLY A 728 6.91 3.00 1.21
C GLY A 728 6.96 3.63 -0.17
N TYR A 729 7.86 4.59 -0.32
CA TYR A 729 8.07 5.29 -1.58
C TYR A 729 9.46 5.01 -2.17
N VAL A 730 9.50 4.81 -3.48
CA VAL A 730 10.73 4.72 -4.27
C VAL A 730 10.89 6.01 -5.04
N LYS A 731 12.03 6.69 -4.86
CA LYS A 731 12.36 7.88 -5.63
C LYS A 731 13.13 7.46 -6.88
N ILE A 732 12.60 7.82 -8.04
CA ILE A 732 13.21 7.59 -9.35
C ILE A 732 13.80 8.91 -9.83
N SER A 733 15.02 8.86 -10.34
CA SER A 733 15.71 10.01 -10.91
C SER A 733 16.39 9.66 -12.24
N PHE A 734 16.26 10.55 -13.21
CA PHE A 734 16.93 10.46 -14.50
C PHE A 734 17.13 11.86 -15.08
N LYS A 735 18.39 12.25 -15.31
CA LYS A 735 18.76 13.63 -15.66
C LYS A 735 18.21 14.60 -14.60
N ASP A 736 17.48 15.64 -15.01
CA ASP A 736 16.90 16.66 -14.12
C ASP A 736 15.48 16.31 -13.61
N LEU A 737 14.98 15.11 -13.92
CA LEU A 737 13.63 14.67 -13.53
C LEU A 737 13.69 13.77 -12.30
N GLU A 738 12.79 14.02 -11.35
CA GLU A 738 12.62 13.21 -10.15
C GLU A 738 11.13 12.90 -9.91
N ARG A 739 10.84 11.68 -9.47
CA ARG A 739 9.48 11.25 -9.15
C ARG A 739 9.44 10.23 -8.01
N ASN A 740 8.43 10.32 -7.16
CA ASN A 740 8.20 9.35 -6.08
C ASN A 740 7.05 8.40 -6.45
N LEU A 741 7.23 7.10 -6.22
CA LEU A 741 6.22 6.07 -6.46
C LEU A 741 5.98 5.23 -5.23
N SER A 742 4.72 4.95 -4.91
CA SER A 742 4.35 4.07 -3.81
C SER A 742 4.54 2.61 -4.19
N PHE A 743 5.35 1.87 -3.44
CA PHE A 743 5.54 0.44 -3.57
C PHE A 743 5.03 -0.26 -2.30
N HIS A 744 4.45 -1.43 -2.46
CA HIS A 744 3.96 -2.27 -1.37
C HIS A 744 4.00 -3.73 -1.81
N TRP A 745 4.76 -4.63 -1.18
CA TRP A 745 4.76 -6.04 -1.56
C TRP A 745 5.08 -6.98 -0.40
N ASN A 746 4.62 -8.21 -0.52
CA ASN A 746 4.91 -9.27 0.40
C ASN A 746 6.32 -9.83 0.16
N GLY A 747 7.18 -9.77 1.18
CA GLY A 747 8.56 -10.22 1.11
C GLY A 747 8.75 -11.73 0.99
N TYR A 748 7.72 -12.54 1.24
CA TYR A 748 7.76 -14.01 1.13
C TYR A 748 7.49 -14.50 -0.30
N ASN A 749 6.50 -13.92 -1.01
CA ASN A 749 6.09 -14.38 -2.33
C ASN A 749 6.16 -13.32 -3.45
N GLY A 750 6.53 -12.08 -3.13
CA GLY A 750 6.69 -10.99 -4.10
C GLY A 750 5.37 -10.41 -4.64
N VAL A 751 4.22 -10.83 -4.12
CA VAL A 751 2.92 -10.30 -4.55
C VAL A 751 2.70 -8.93 -3.91
N GLY A 752 2.32 -7.93 -4.71
CA GLY A 752 2.18 -6.57 -4.22
C GLY A 752 1.65 -5.58 -5.25
N VAL A 753 1.87 -4.29 -5.00
CA VAL A 753 1.63 -3.15 -5.87
C VAL A 753 2.94 -2.39 -6.02
N TYR A 754 3.53 -2.41 -7.20
CA TYR A 754 4.80 -1.76 -7.55
C TYR A 754 4.60 -0.39 -8.23
N GLY A 755 3.42 0.20 -8.05
CA GLY A 755 3.02 1.46 -8.67
C GLY A 755 1.65 1.38 -9.34
N LYS A 756 1.16 2.53 -9.80
CA LYS A 756 -0.09 2.67 -10.56
C LYS A 756 0.21 3.31 -11.89
N CYS A 757 -0.43 2.84 -12.96
CA CYS A 757 -0.29 3.49 -14.26
C CYS A 757 -0.92 4.90 -14.23
N ASP A 758 -0.17 5.92 -14.64
CA ASP A 758 -0.66 7.31 -14.69
C ASP A 758 -1.82 7.52 -15.68
N VAL A 759 -1.96 6.63 -16.67
CA VAL A 759 -2.95 6.78 -17.75
C VAL A 759 -4.29 6.14 -17.38
N CYS A 760 -4.29 4.91 -16.87
CA CYS A 760 -5.53 4.17 -16.58
C CYS A 760 -5.76 3.87 -15.09
N GLY A 761 -4.78 4.13 -14.22
CA GLY A 761 -4.88 3.89 -12.78
C GLY A 761 -4.70 2.43 -12.34
N SER A 762 -4.53 1.48 -13.27
CA SER A 762 -4.30 0.06 -12.93
C SER A 762 -3.06 -0.13 -12.06
N GLN A 763 -3.18 -0.99 -11.04
CA GLN A 763 -2.09 -1.34 -10.12
C GLN A 763 -1.17 -2.40 -10.74
N MET A 764 0.13 -2.18 -10.71
CA MET A 764 1.12 -3.12 -11.25
C MET A 764 1.47 -4.15 -10.19
N THR A 765 1.10 -5.41 -10.42
CA THR A 765 1.22 -6.45 -9.38
C THR A 765 2.57 -7.14 -9.31
N SER A 766 3.44 -6.88 -10.28
CA SER A 766 4.82 -7.35 -10.32
C SER A 766 5.76 -6.29 -10.91
N PRO A 767 7.07 -6.32 -10.58
CA PRO A 767 8.06 -5.45 -11.21
C PRO A 767 8.10 -5.61 -12.74
N ASP A 768 7.87 -6.82 -13.24
CA ASP A 768 7.90 -7.13 -14.69
C ASP A 768 6.80 -6.41 -15.47
N SER A 769 5.64 -6.18 -14.84
CA SER A 769 4.51 -5.48 -15.45
C SER A 769 4.67 -3.95 -15.49
N LEU A 770 5.69 -3.40 -14.83
CA LEU A 770 5.93 -1.97 -14.69
C LEU A 770 6.89 -1.47 -15.79
N GLU A 771 6.44 -0.48 -16.55
CA GLU A 771 7.23 0.27 -17.53
C GLU A 771 7.26 1.75 -17.16
N PHE A 772 8.17 2.52 -17.76
CA PHE A 772 8.34 3.94 -17.47
C PHE A 772 8.50 4.76 -18.74
N CYS A 773 7.89 5.95 -18.76
CA CYS A 773 8.20 6.92 -19.79
C CYS A 773 9.61 7.50 -19.59
N ASN A 774 10.48 7.37 -20.60
CA ASN A 774 11.83 7.92 -20.59
C ASN A 774 11.90 9.46 -20.58
N LEU A 775 10.76 10.16 -20.77
CA LEU A 775 10.69 11.62 -20.86
C LEU A 775 10.05 12.29 -19.63
N CYS A 776 9.19 11.60 -18.87
CA CYS A 776 8.54 12.17 -17.69
C CYS A 776 8.56 11.26 -16.45
N LEU A 777 9.18 10.08 -16.54
CA LEU A 777 9.24 9.08 -15.47
C LEU A 777 7.87 8.58 -14.98
N SER A 778 6.81 8.82 -15.76
CA SER A 778 5.49 8.25 -15.47
C SER A 778 5.52 6.72 -15.50
N PRO A 779 4.98 6.04 -14.47
CA PRO A 779 4.75 4.60 -14.49
C PRO A 779 3.63 4.24 -15.48
N LEU A 780 3.86 3.20 -16.28
CA LEU A 780 2.98 2.74 -17.35
C LEU A 780 2.72 1.25 -17.19
N CYS A 781 1.49 0.83 -17.46
CA CYS A 781 1.20 -0.58 -17.71
C CYS A 781 1.66 -0.96 -19.12
N LEU A 782 1.76 -2.27 -19.38
CA LEU A 782 2.18 -2.79 -20.68
C LEU A 782 1.33 -2.28 -21.86
N GLU A 783 0.04 -1.99 -21.64
CA GLU A 783 -0.85 -1.46 -22.69
C GLU A 783 -0.60 0.02 -23.04
N HIS A 784 -0.17 0.83 -22.07
CA HIS A 784 0.11 2.26 -22.25
C HIS A 784 1.59 2.58 -22.45
N SER A 785 2.44 1.54 -22.46
CA SER A 785 3.85 1.62 -22.79
C SER A 785 4.02 1.64 -24.32
N LEU A 786 4.31 2.82 -24.88
CA LEU A 786 4.47 2.99 -26.32
C LEU A 786 5.95 3.10 -26.68
N LYS A 787 6.43 2.26 -27.59
CA LYS A 787 7.81 2.31 -28.08
C LYS A 787 7.93 3.21 -29.31
N CYS A 788 8.83 4.19 -29.26
CA CYS A 788 9.13 5.03 -30.42
C CYS A 788 9.73 4.19 -31.54
N SER A 789 9.16 4.27 -32.75
CA SER A 789 9.62 3.49 -33.91
C SER A 789 10.98 3.94 -34.47
N VAL A 790 11.50 5.09 -34.03
CA VAL A 790 12.78 5.65 -34.51
C VAL A 790 13.88 5.45 -33.47
N CYS A 791 13.77 6.08 -32.30
CA CYS A 791 14.80 6.00 -31.26
C CYS A 791 14.62 4.84 -30.26
N GLY A 792 13.51 4.09 -30.32
CA GLY A 792 13.31 2.86 -29.54
C GLY A 792 13.02 3.06 -28.04
N ILE A 793 13.00 4.29 -27.54
CA ILE A 793 12.64 4.59 -26.14
C ILE A 793 11.15 4.36 -25.87
N ILE A 794 10.81 4.17 -24.60
CA ILE A 794 9.43 4.01 -24.14
C ILE A 794 8.88 5.38 -23.73
N VAL A 795 7.68 5.70 -24.20
CA VAL A 795 6.98 6.95 -23.91
C VAL A 795 5.52 6.70 -23.53
N CYS A 796 4.97 7.59 -22.71
CA CYS A 796 3.54 7.61 -22.43
C CYS A 796 2.77 8.21 -23.62
N PRO A 797 1.44 8.02 -23.68
CA PRO A 797 0.60 8.59 -24.74
C PRO A 797 0.77 10.11 -24.92
N GLU A 798 0.93 10.88 -23.84
CA GLU A 798 1.13 12.34 -23.89
C GLU A 798 2.47 12.75 -24.52
N HIS A 799 3.53 11.94 -24.33
CA HIS A 799 4.85 12.18 -24.91
C HIS A 799 5.06 11.45 -26.23
N SER A 800 3.97 11.04 -26.87
CA SER A 800 3.96 10.37 -28.16
C SER A 800 3.04 11.07 -29.15
N PHE A 801 3.30 10.88 -30.44
CA PHE A 801 2.35 11.18 -31.49
C PHE A 801 2.37 10.07 -32.53
N LYS A 802 1.21 9.85 -33.15
CA LYS A 802 1.06 8.92 -34.26
C LYS A 802 1.10 9.70 -35.57
N CYS A 803 1.86 9.19 -36.55
CA CYS A 803 1.82 9.73 -37.91
C CYS A 803 0.51 9.32 -38.59
N ASP A 804 -0.26 10.30 -39.09
CA ASP A 804 -1.57 10.05 -39.72
C ASP A 804 -1.47 9.40 -41.12
N VAL A 805 -0.25 9.26 -41.65
CA VAL A 805 0.02 8.64 -42.97
C VAL A 805 0.53 7.21 -42.82
N CYS A 806 1.62 7.00 -42.07
CA CYS A 806 2.23 5.68 -41.94
C CYS A 806 1.84 4.92 -40.67
N GLY A 807 1.15 5.56 -39.72
CA GLY A 807 0.71 4.94 -38.47
C GLY A 807 1.80 4.68 -37.43
N LYS A 808 3.08 4.99 -37.73
CA LYS A 808 4.19 4.87 -36.77
C LYS A 808 3.95 5.75 -35.54
N ILE A 809 4.30 5.24 -34.35
CA ILE A 809 4.31 5.98 -33.09
C ILE A 809 5.70 6.54 -32.86
N LEU A 810 5.79 7.85 -32.62
CA LEU A 810 7.03 8.59 -32.42
C LEU A 810 6.96 9.34 -31.09
N CYS A 811 8.10 9.52 -30.43
CA CYS A 811 8.17 10.38 -29.24
C CYS A 811 8.21 11.86 -29.64
N VAL A 812 7.87 12.76 -28.72
CA VAL A 812 7.88 14.21 -28.95
C VAL A 812 9.27 14.80 -29.26
N ASN A 813 10.35 14.08 -28.97
CA ASN A 813 11.71 14.49 -29.36
C ASN A 813 11.95 14.35 -30.87
N GLU A 814 11.18 13.51 -31.55
CA GLU A 814 11.22 13.42 -33.01
C GLU A 814 10.48 14.62 -33.61
N LYS A 815 11.03 15.18 -34.70
CA LYS A 815 10.41 16.32 -35.37
C LYS A 815 9.02 15.93 -35.87
N SER A 816 8.01 16.68 -35.41
CA SER A 816 6.63 16.57 -35.86
C SER A 816 6.33 17.68 -36.86
N TYR A 817 5.68 17.32 -37.95
CA TYR A 817 5.22 18.26 -38.96
C TYR A 817 3.69 18.26 -39.01
N VAL A 818 3.08 19.40 -39.26
CA VAL A 818 1.63 19.51 -39.42
C VAL A 818 1.33 19.95 -40.83
N CYS A 819 0.49 19.20 -41.54
CA CYS A 819 0.06 19.59 -42.87
C CYS A 819 -0.71 20.93 -42.80
N SER A 820 -0.25 21.95 -43.54
CA SER A 820 -0.86 23.29 -43.47
C SER A 820 -2.31 23.37 -43.97
N ILE A 821 -2.79 22.33 -44.65
CA ILE A 821 -4.14 22.28 -45.23
C ILE A 821 -5.10 21.49 -44.35
N CYS A 822 -4.76 20.25 -43.98
CA CYS A 822 -5.68 19.37 -43.24
C CYS A 822 -5.33 19.16 -41.76
N GLY A 823 -4.24 19.75 -41.27
CA GLY A 823 -3.82 19.63 -39.87
C GLY A 823 -3.31 18.26 -39.44
N ARG A 824 -3.15 17.31 -40.37
CA ARG A 824 -2.59 15.97 -40.07
C ARG A 824 -1.16 16.06 -39.55
N LYS A 825 -0.83 15.27 -38.53
CA LYS A 825 0.52 15.14 -37.98
C LYS A 825 1.33 14.12 -38.79
N LEU A 826 2.53 14.52 -39.19
CA LEU A 826 3.41 13.78 -40.09
C LEU A 826 4.78 13.58 -39.44
N CYS A 827 5.37 12.41 -39.70
CA CYS A 827 6.78 12.17 -39.38
C CYS A 827 7.70 12.68 -40.50
N SER A 828 9.00 12.73 -40.22
CA SER A 828 10.04 13.16 -41.17
C SER A 828 10.06 12.38 -42.49
N ASP A 829 9.62 11.11 -42.50
CA ASP A 829 9.56 10.30 -43.73
C ASP A 829 8.34 10.64 -44.61
N CYS A 830 7.26 11.14 -43.98
CA CYS A 830 5.96 11.34 -44.63
C CYS A 830 5.70 12.81 -45.01
N VAL A 831 6.48 13.75 -44.48
CA VAL A 831 6.37 15.16 -44.85
C VAL A 831 6.83 15.39 -46.28
N LYS A 832 6.09 16.23 -47.00
CA LYS A 832 6.43 16.71 -48.35
C LYS A 832 6.45 18.23 -48.35
N HIS A 833 7.29 18.81 -49.22
CA HIS A 833 7.46 20.26 -49.32
C HIS A 833 7.21 20.75 -50.75
N CYS A 834 6.63 21.94 -50.85
CA CYS A 834 6.44 22.62 -52.12
C CYS A 834 7.69 23.46 -52.44
N VAL A 835 8.19 23.36 -53.68
CA VAL A 835 9.37 24.12 -54.14
C VAL A 835 9.20 25.63 -53.95
N LYS A 836 7.97 26.16 -54.04
CA LYS A 836 7.67 27.59 -53.87
C LYS A 836 7.44 28.00 -52.42
N CYS A 837 6.85 27.14 -51.58
CA CYS A 837 6.64 27.45 -50.16
C CYS A 837 7.90 27.29 -49.30
N GLY A 838 8.88 26.52 -49.78
CA GLY A 838 10.08 26.19 -49.01
C GLY A 838 9.84 25.07 -47.98
N SER A 839 10.89 24.79 -47.19
CA SER A 839 10.92 23.70 -46.20
C SER A 839 10.19 24.00 -44.89
N GLU A 840 9.82 25.25 -44.66
CA GLU A 840 9.10 25.67 -43.45
C GLU A 840 7.63 25.25 -43.46
N VAL A 841 7.05 25.07 -44.66
CA VAL A 841 5.65 24.64 -44.83
C VAL A 841 5.60 23.17 -45.19
N ALA A 842 4.88 22.40 -44.39
CA ALA A 842 4.72 20.96 -44.53
C ALA A 842 3.37 20.58 -45.17
N TYR A 843 3.41 19.58 -46.05
CA TYR A 843 2.24 19.01 -46.72
C TYR A 843 2.23 17.48 -46.57
N CYS A 844 1.04 16.89 -46.54
CA CYS A 844 0.89 15.44 -46.69
C CYS A 844 0.87 15.05 -48.17
N ASP A 845 1.01 13.75 -48.43
CA ASP A 845 0.94 13.12 -49.75
C ASP A 845 -0.28 13.55 -50.59
N LYS A 846 -1.45 13.73 -49.97
CA LYS A 846 -2.68 14.16 -50.66
C LYS A 846 -2.68 15.63 -51.10
N HIS A 847 -1.91 16.48 -50.43
CA HIS A 847 -1.91 17.94 -50.65
C HIS A 847 -0.67 18.43 -51.42
N ILE A 848 0.12 17.50 -51.93
CA ILE A 848 1.25 17.78 -52.81
C ILE A 848 1.02 17.09 -54.15
N ARG A 849 1.36 17.77 -55.25
CA ARG A 849 1.32 17.23 -56.61
C ARG A 849 2.71 17.29 -57.21
N VAL A 850 3.12 16.20 -57.84
CA VAL A 850 4.36 16.14 -58.62
C VAL A 850 4.00 16.41 -60.08
N CYS A 851 4.66 17.39 -60.71
CA CYS A 851 4.48 17.66 -62.13
C CYS A 851 5.12 16.54 -62.97
N GLY A 852 4.35 15.92 -63.87
CA GLY A 852 4.85 14.86 -64.75
C GLY A 852 5.91 15.32 -65.76
N ASP A 853 5.90 16.61 -66.13
CA ASP A 853 6.84 17.16 -67.12
C ASP A 853 8.18 17.57 -66.47
N CYS A 854 8.15 18.25 -65.31
CA CYS A 854 9.36 18.78 -64.67
C CYS A 854 9.80 18.04 -63.40
N GLY A 855 9.03 17.07 -62.90
CA GLY A 855 9.35 16.25 -61.72
C GLY A 855 9.30 16.98 -60.37
N LYS A 856 9.01 18.29 -60.34
CA LYS A 856 8.98 19.10 -59.11
C LYS A 856 7.65 18.96 -58.37
N SER A 857 7.71 19.08 -57.04
CA SER A 857 6.56 18.97 -56.12
C SER A 857 5.99 20.33 -55.76
N TYR A 858 4.68 20.51 -55.91
CA TYR A 858 3.97 21.75 -55.62
C TYR A 858 2.73 21.50 -54.75
N CYS A 859 2.38 22.44 -53.88
CA CYS A 859 1.04 22.44 -53.28
C CYS A 859 -0.01 22.76 -54.35
N GLU A 860 -1.29 22.55 -54.04
CA GLU A 860 -2.35 22.65 -55.05
C GLU A 860 -2.42 24.02 -55.74
N THR A 861 -2.29 25.12 -55.00
CA THR A 861 -2.30 26.48 -55.56
C THR A 861 -1.10 26.72 -56.48
N HIS A 862 0.11 26.48 -55.99
CA HIS A 862 1.34 26.69 -56.75
C HIS A 862 1.50 25.71 -57.92
N TYR A 863 0.83 24.55 -57.89
CA TYR A 863 0.82 23.63 -59.02
C TYR A 863 0.16 24.28 -60.24
N PHE A 864 -0.98 24.97 -60.04
CA PHE A 864 -1.68 25.63 -61.13
C PHE A 864 -0.99 26.92 -61.59
N GLU A 865 -0.38 27.67 -60.67
CA GLU A 865 0.42 28.86 -61.03
C GLU A 865 1.65 28.51 -61.88
N HIS A 866 2.21 27.32 -61.69
CA HIS A 866 3.33 26.82 -62.50
C HIS A 866 2.90 26.46 -63.94
N LEU A 867 1.60 26.31 -64.22
CA LEU A 867 1.11 25.98 -65.56
C LEU A 867 0.87 27.23 -66.40
N SER A 868 1.30 27.18 -67.66
CA SER A 868 1.07 28.21 -68.67
C SER A 868 0.12 27.70 -69.76
N LYS A 869 -0.74 28.58 -70.29
CA LYS A 869 -1.65 28.22 -71.40
C LYS A 869 -0.95 28.30 -72.75
N CYS A 870 -1.07 27.25 -73.54
CA CYS A 870 -0.71 27.30 -74.95
C CYS A 870 -1.66 28.25 -75.69
N GLY A 871 -1.13 29.25 -76.36
CA GLY A 871 -1.91 30.22 -77.12
C GLY A 871 -2.60 29.62 -78.36
N ASP A 872 -2.17 28.48 -78.87
CA ASP A 872 -2.77 27.84 -80.05
C ASP A 872 -3.91 26.88 -79.69
N CYS A 873 -3.71 25.97 -78.73
CA CYS A 873 -4.74 24.98 -78.36
C CYS A 873 -5.43 25.24 -77.01
N GLY A 874 -5.00 26.24 -76.26
CA GLY A 874 -5.58 26.61 -74.96
C GLY A 874 -5.26 25.67 -73.79
N ARG A 875 -4.50 24.59 -74.00
CA ARG A 875 -4.17 23.62 -72.94
C ARG A 875 -3.14 24.20 -71.96
N ASN A 876 -3.32 23.88 -70.68
CA ASN A 876 -2.34 24.15 -69.63
C ASN A 876 -1.16 23.18 -69.79
N VAL A 877 0.06 23.72 -69.83
CA VAL A 877 1.32 22.96 -69.89
C VAL A 877 2.30 23.50 -68.87
N CYS A 878 3.27 22.68 -68.46
CA CYS A 878 4.37 23.10 -67.60
C CYS A 878 5.01 24.40 -68.13
N GLY A 879 5.06 25.44 -67.29
CA GLY A 879 5.64 26.73 -67.66
C GLY A 879 7.13 26.67 -68.00
N GLU A 880 7.87 25.71 -67.43
CA GLU A 880 9.28 25.46 -67.77
C GLU A 880 9.44 24.76 -69.13
N SER A 881 8.37 24.15 -69.67
CA SER A 881 8.39 23.39 -70.93
C SER A 881 7.72 24.14 -72.09
N ILE A 882 7.30 25.39 -71.90
CA ILE A 882 6.61 26.18 -72.91
C ILE A 882 7.60 26.84 -73.88
N VAL A 883 7.32 26.75 -75.18
CA VAL A 883 8.17 27.32 -76.24
C VAL A 883 7.44 28.50 -76.87
N HIS A 884 8.11 29.59 -77.19
CA HIS A 884 7.46 30.77 -77.77
C HIS A 884 7.65 30.78 -79.29
N CYS A 885 6.62 31.16 -80.04
CA CYS A 885 6.74 31.39 -81.48
C CYS A 885 7.76 32.51 -81.72
N GLU A 886 8.76 32.24 -82.55
CA GLU A 886 9.83 33.22 -82.82
C GLU A 886 9.38 34.43 -83.66
N ILE A 887 8.15 34.43 -84.18
CA ILE A 887 7.60 35.53 -84.97
C ILE A 887 6.70 36.43 -84.13
N CYS A 888 5.74 35.87 -83.38
CA CYS A 888 4.77 36.65 -82.62
C CYS A 888 4.90 36.49 -81.09
N SER A 889 5.90 35.76 -80.62
CA SER A 889 6.17 35.47 -79.20
C SER A 889 5.01 34.77 -78.48
N LYS A 890 4.06 34.18 -79.22
CA LYS A 890 2.93 33.43 -78.65
C LYS A 890 3.43 32.15 -77.99
N PRO A 891 3.02 31.82 -76.75
CA PRO A 891 3.47 30.61 -76.06
C PRO A 891 2.80 29.35 -76.63
N LEU A 892 3.55 28.29 -76.86
CA LEU A 892 3.14 27.06 -77.54
C LEU A 892 3.52 25.82 -76.73
N CYS A 893 2.61 24.85 -76.67
CA CYS A 893 2.93 23.52 -76.17
C CYS A 893 3.68 22.68 -77.20
N GLY A 894 4.33 21.60 -76.77
CA GLY A 894 5.11 20.71 -77.63
C GLY A 894 4.39 20.21 -78.89
N ASN A 895 3.05 20.11 -78.86
CA ASN A 895 2.24 19.63 -79.98
C ASN A 895 1.74 20.74 -80.93
N CYS A 896 1.93 22.01 -80.60
CA CYS A 896 1.51 23.16 -81.42
C CYS A 896 2.70 23.91 -82.05
N ILE A 897 3.87 23.28 -82.02
CA ILE A 897 5.10 23.82 -82.61
C ILE A 897 5.21 23.35 -84.05
N HIS A 898 5.31 24.30 -84.97
CA HIS A 898 5.65 24.05 -86.38
C HIS A 898 7.07 24.54 -86.63
N LYS A 899 7.91 23.69 -87.23
CA LYS A 899 9.32 24.02 -87.49
C LYS A 899 9.52 24.28 -88.97
N CYS A 900 10.00 25.47 -89.33
CA CYS A 900 10.26 25.81 -90.72
C CYS A 900 11.36 24.92 -91.30
N GLY A 901 11.07 24.26 -92.43
CA GLY A 901 12.01 23.35 -93.11
C GLY A 901 13.22 24.04 -93.77
N VAL A 902 13.29 25.38 -93.74
CA VAL A 902 14.40 26.17 -94.28
C VAL A 902 15.18 26.84 -93.15
N CYS A 903 14.58 27.82 -92.47
CA CYS A 903 15.28 28.57 -91.42
C CYS A 903 15.31 27.87 -90.05
N GLY A 904 14.57 26.78 -89.86
CA GLY A 904 14.56 26.01 -88.61
C GLY A 904 13.80 26.66 -87.45
N ARG A 905 13.26 27.88 -87.63
CA ARG A 905 12.50 28.61 -86.59
C ARG A 905 11.27 27.83 -86.16
N VAL A 906 10.96 27.92 -84.87
CA VAL A 906 9.71 27.41 -84.28
C VAL A 906 8.64 28.49 -84.34
N VAL A 907 7.54 28.18 -85.02
CA VAL A 907 6.44 29.10 -85.25
C VAL A 907 5.09 28.46 -84.89
N CYS A 908 4.10 29.30 -84.59
CA CYS A 908 2.73 28.87 -84.37
C CYS A 908 2.06 28.47 -85.69
N ARG A 909 0.90 27.82 -85.62
CA ARG A 909 0.16 27.38 -86.81
C ARG A 909 -0.14 28.54 -87.76
N ASP A 910 -0.53 29.71 -87.26
CA ASP A 910 -0.90 30.88 -88.08
C ASP A 910 0.29 31.49 -88.85
N HIS A 911 1.51 31.28 -88.34
CA HIS A 911 2.74 31.74 -88.97
C HIS A 911 3.46 30.66 -89.77
N ALA A 912 2.80 29.51 -89.98
CA ALA A 912 3.27 28.42 -90.81
C ALA A 912 2.37 28.25 -92.04
N TRP A 913 2.97 27.99 -93.19
CA TRP A 913 2.27 27.56 -94.40
C TRP A 913 2.98 26.35 -95.00
N LYS A 914 2.29 25.61 -95.86
CA LYS A 914 2.80 24.34 -96.40
C LYS A 914 2.85 24.36 -97.91
N CYS A 915 3.96 23.91 -98.48
CA CYS A 915 4.07 23.77 -99.94
C CYS A 915 3.12 22.67 -100.41
N SER A 916 2.25 22.99 -101.37
CA SER A 916 1.23 22.06 -101.87
C SER A 916 1.82 20.87 -102.66
N ILE A 917 3.12 20.88 -102.97
CA ILE A 917 3.80 19.81 -103.70
C ILE A 917 4.63 18.92 -102.76
N CYS A 918 5.58 19.47 -102.00
CA CYS A 918 6.42 18.64 -101.13
C CYS A 918 5.88 18.44 -99.71
N GLY A 919 4.86 19.20 -99.31
CA GLY A 919 4.25 19.10 -97.99
C GLY A 919 5.12 19.55 -96.82
N VAL A 920 6.30 20.12 -97.07
CA VAL A 920 7.14 20.75 -96.06
C VAL A 920 6.49 22.04 -95.57
N GLU A 921 6.59 22.30 -94.27
CA GLU A 921 6.08 23.51 -93.62
C GLU A 921 7.17 24.59 -93.59
N PHE A 922 6.77 25.81 -93.90
CA PHE A 922 7.60 27.00 -94.01
C PHE A 922 7.00 28.09 -93.13
N CYS A 923 7.81 28.98 -92.58
CA CYS A 923 7.26 30.13 -91.87
C CYS A 923 6.82 31.21 -92.88
N ASN A 924 5.94 32.12 -92.45
CA ASN A 924 5.42 33.19 -93.31
C ASN A 924 6.48 34.17 -93.84
N ASN A 925 7.71 34.13 -93.32
CA ASN A 925 8.81 34.95 -93.82
C ASN A 925 9.50 34.33 -95.05
N GLU A 926 9.25 33.06 -95.35
CA GLU A 926 9.77 32.42 -96.57
C GLU A 926 8.89 32.77 -97.78
N GLU A 927 9.51 32.99 -98.93
CA GLU A 927 8.81 33.33 -100.17
C GLU A 927 7.86 32.21 -100.61
N LYS A 928 6.69 32.62 -101.12
CA LYS A 928 5.64 31.70 -101.57
C LYS A 928 5.18 32.09 -102.96
N HIS A 929 5.24 31.15 -103.89
CA HIS A 929 4.83 31.37 -105.28
C HIS A 929 3.47 30.75 -105.55
N VAL A 930 2.65 31.44 -106.35
CA VAL A 930 1.33 30.95 -106.75
C VAL A 930 1.38 30.55 -108.22
N CYS A 931 1.06 29.30 -108.51
CA CYS A 931 1.03 28.85 -109.89
C CYS A 931 -0.08 29.56 -110.66
N SER A 932 0.29 30.31 -111.71
CA SER A 932 -0.64 31.06 -112.56
C SER A 932 -1.64 30.20 -113.36
N ILE A 933 -1.48 28.87 -113.34
CA ILE A 933 -2.38 27.93 -114.03
C ILE A 933 -3.37 27.29 -113.05
N CYS A 934 -2.93 26.82 -111.88
CA CYS A 934 -3.81 26.10 -110.93
C CYS A 934 -4.04 26.79 -109.58
N GLY A 935 -3.43 27.94 -109.33
CA GLY A 935 -3.59 28.70 -108.08
C GLY A 935 -2.93 28.08 -106.85
N ARG A 936 -2.25 26.92 -106.95
CA ARG A 936 -1.60 26.30 -105.78
C ARG A 936 -0.36 27.07 -105.33
N ILE A 937 -0.21 27.19 -104.01
CA ILE A 937 0.96 27.78 -103.35
C ILE A 937 2.08 26.73 -103.29
N VAL A 938 3.24 27.09 -103.82
CA VAL A 938 4.42 26.24 -103.92
C VAL A 938 5.65 27.01 -103.45
N CYS A 939 6.62 26.29 -102.88
CA CYS A 939 7.91 26.89 -102.54
C CYS A 939 8.76 27.12 -103.80
N ASP A 940 9.81 27.93 -103.68
CA ASP A 940 10.68 28.36 -104.78
C ASP A 940 11.21 27.19 -105.61
N LYS A 941 11.60 26.09 -104.95
CA LYS A 941 12.08 24.87 -105.64
C LYS A 941 11.07 24.27 -106.61
N HIS A 942 9.78 24.51 -106.38
CA HIS A 942 8.68 23.99 -107.20
C HIS A 942 7.98 25.06 -108.03
N ALA A 943 8.45 26.31 -107.99
CA ALA A 943 8.05 27.38 -108.87
C ALA A 943 8.93 27.37 -110.13
N TYR A 944 8.34 27.59 -111.31
CA TYR A 944 9.05 27.65 -112.57
C TYR A 944 8.50 28.75 -113.47
N LYS A 945 9.37 29.64 -113.95
CA LYS A 945 8.98 30.75 -114.82
C LYS A 945 9.09 30.34 -116.28
N CYS A 946 7.99 30.37 -117.03
CA CYS A 946 7.99 29.93 -118.42
C CYS A 946 8.80 30.90 -119.30
N PRO A 947 9.87 30.45 -119.99
CA PRO A 947 10.70 31.34 -120.81
C PRO A 947 9.97 31.85 -122.07
N SER A 948 8.83 31.25 -122.44
CA SER A 948 8.04 31.69 -123.60
C SER A 948 6.99 32.76 -123.28
N CYS A 949 6.54 32.89 -122.03
CA CYS A 949 5.48 33.84 -121.67
C CYS A 949 5.70 34.60 -120.34
N GLY A 950 6.75 34.28 -119.60
CA GLY A 950 7.09 34.92 -118.33
C GLY A 950 6.22 34.53 -117.13
N ARG A 951 5.16 33.72 -117.30
CA ARG A 951 4.29 33.30 -116.19
C ARG A 951 4.99 32.32 -115.25
N GLU A 952 4.79 32.50 -113.95
CA GLU A 952 5.20 31.55 -112.92
C GLU A 952 4.17 30.44 -112.80
N ILE A 953 4.64 29.21 -113.02
CA ILE A 953 3.84 28.00 -112.98
C ILE A 953 4.51 26.99 -112.07
N CYS A 954 3.75 26.09 -111.46
CA CYS A 954 4.37 25.00 -110.73
C CYS A 954 5.02 24.01 -111.71
N THR A 955 6.00 23.26 -111.22
CA THR A 955 6.74 22.26 -111.99
C THR A 955 5.85 21.22 -112.69
N HIS A 956 4.63 20.96 -112.21
CA HIS A 956 3.68 20.04 -112.83
C HIS A 956 3.12 20.54 -114.18
N HIS A 957 3.01 21.86 -114.41
CA HIS A 957 2.47 22.42 -115.65
C HIS A 957 3.56 22.77 -116.69
N VAL A 958 4.77 22.28 -116.46
CA VAL A 958 5.90 22.44 -117.37
C VAL A 958 5.88 21.32 -118.40
N LYS A 959 5.83 21.66 -119.69
CA LYS A 959 5.90 20.73 -120.83
C LYS A 959 7.18 20.97 -121.63
N ILE A 960 7.68 19.93 -122.29
CA ILE A 960 8.89 20.01 -123.12
C ILE A 960 8.49 20.21 -124.57
N CYS A 961 9.09 21.19 -125.23
CA CYS A 961 8.89 21.41 -126.66
C CYS A 961 9.49 20.25 -127.47
N PRO A 962 8.71 19.56 -128.31
CA PRO A 962 9.22 18.43 -129.11
C PRO A 962 10.23 18.84 -130.18
N ASN A 963 10.32 20.14 -130.51
CA ASN A 963 11.17 20.65 -131.59
C ASN A 963 12.54 21.19 -131.11
N CYS A 964 12.63 21.73 -129.89
CA CYS A 964 13.86 22.35 -129.38
C CYS A 964 14.25 21.91 -127.96
N GLY A 965 13.50 20.98 -127.35
CA GLY A 965 13.76 20.49 -126.00
C GLY A 965 13.55 21.52 -124.88
N ARG A 966 13.17 22.77 -125.17
CA ARG A 966 12.94 23.78 -124.13
C ARG A 966 11.69 23.47 -123.31
N ARG A 967 11.80 23.64 -122.00
CA ARG A 967 10.69 23.57 -121.04
C ARG A 967 9.87 24.85 -121.09
N VAL A 968 8.59 24.74 -121.44
CA VAL A 968 7.64 25.85 -121.54
C VAL A 968 6.32 25.47 -120.86
N CYS A 969 5.47 26.45 -120.58
CA CYS A 969 4.13 26.13 -120.09
C CYS A 969 3.33 25.46 -121.22
N GLU A 970 2.39 24.60 -120.83
CA GLU A 970 1.53 23.86 -121.76
C GLU A 970 0.82 24.79 -122.77
N SER A 971 0.36 25.95 -122.33
CA SER A 971 -0.29 26.97 -123.20
C SER A 971 0.64 27.63 -124.23
N CYS A 972 1.95 27.34 -124.21
CA CYS A 972 2.92 27.88 -125.17
C CYS A 972 3.34 26.89 -126.27
N ILE A 973 2.77 25.68 -126.32
CA ILE A 973 2.92 24.73 -127.45
C ILE A 973 1.82 25.02 -128.49
N ILE A 974 2.19 25.22 -129.75
CA ILE A 974 1.29 25.58 -130.86
C ILE A 974 1.54 24.70 -132.10
N THR A 975 0.58 24.67 -133.03
CA THR A 975 0.65 23.88 -134.29
C THR A 975 0.34 24.77 -135.50
N VAL A 976 1.15 24.69 -136.58
CA VAL A 976 0.96 25.49 -137.82
C VAL A 976 1.04 24.61 -139.07
N LYS A 977 0.33 25.00 -140.16
CA LYS A 977 0.20 24.24 -141.43
C LYS A 977 1.05 24.88 -142.55
N ARG A 978 1.91 24.11 -143.23
CA ARG A 978 2.67 24.54 -144.43
C ARG A 978 2.63 23.43 -145.49
N LEU A 979 2.25 23.77 -146.72
CA LEU A 979 2.24 22.89 -147.92
C LEU A 979 1.80 21.44 -147.59
N PHE A 980 0.56 21.31 -147.13
CA PHE A 980 -0.15 20.05 -146.82
C PHE A 980 0.43 19.12 -145.71
N ARG A 981 1.34 19.60 -144.83
CA ARG A 981 1.65 18.94 -143.52
C ARG A 981 1.59 19.93 -142.33
N TYR A 982 1.24 19.42 -141.14
CA TYR A 982 1.20 20.17 -139.87
C TYR A 982 2.48 19.95 -139.07
N LYS A 983 2.97 20.99 -138.37
CA LYS A 983 4.12 20.92 -137.45
C LYS A 983 3.77 21.54 -136.09
N THR A 984 4.09 20.84 -135.00
CA THR A 984 3.82 21.24 -133.60
C THR A 984 5.11 21.55 -132.86
N GLY A 985 5.11 22.60 -132.02
CA GLY A 985 6.30 23.12 -131.36
C GLY A 985 5.98 24.35 -130.52
N CYS A 986 6.90 24.82 -129.68
CA CYS A 986 6.64 26.00 -128.85
C CYS A 986 6.56 27.28 -129.70
N LYS A 987 5.90 28.31 -129.17
CA LYS A 987 5.79 29.65 -129.81
C LYS A 987 7.13 30.24 -130.26
N LEU A 988 8.24 29.86 -129.63
CA LEU A 988 9.59 30.29 -129.98
C LEU A 988 10.17 29.56 -131.22
N CYS A 989 9.65 28.39 -131.58
CA CYS A 989 10.15 27.57 -132.71
C CYS A 989 9.30 27.64 -133.97
N LEU A 990 8.07 28.15 -133.88
CA LEU A 990 7.08 28.08 -134.96
C LEU A 990 6.54 29.45 -135.41
N LYS A 991 7.12 30.55 -134.93
CA LYS A 991 6.90 31.89 -135.53
C LYS A 991 7.84 32.08 -136.73
N PRO A 992 7.38 32.74 -137.82
CA PRO A 992 8.25 33.09 -138.95
C PRO A 992 9.39 34.00 -138.51
#